data_AF-A0A1K0GD93-F1
#
_entry.id   AF-A0A1K0GD93-F1
#
_cell.length_a   1.000
_cell.length_b   1.000
_cell.length_c   1.000
_cell.angle_alpha   90.00
_cell.angle_beta   90.00
_cell.angle_gamma   90.00
#
_symmetry.space_group_name_H-M   'P 1'
#
loop_
_entity.id
_entity.type
_entity.pdbx_description
1 polymer ?
#
loop_
_entity_poly.entity_id
_entity_poly.type
_entity_poly.pdbx_seq_one_letter_code
_entity_poly.pdbx_strand_id
1 'polypeptide(L)'
;MSEQVHIDADAFQRRVNKLLSAWKDGSGDFEQLAEVDSLLVVMGGQNDDLVYSKTTAIHSWLLGYEFPSTVMLFTKKAVTFVTSASKAVHLEALKKSSTSFDINILKRSKDEAANRAIWDDLISRIDAEGSKVGSFPKDKPVGKFADEWQDVFEKHQKSKDIKTVDVSASVSAVWASKDEDEVKAIKYASRMSSIVMSGYFENEMSTILDEGKKVTHEQLSERIEGKLDDSKMWKKVKGLEGADLSLADWCYTPIVQSGGEYDLKTSAVSTTKRLQGADGNGGVVIASMGIKYRNYCSNIGRTYLIDPHNSQQKMYAFLHELQTELADKHLRAGATCKDIYTKAVEIVRAKDEKLVQSFVKNIGFGIGLEFRDGAYVLSGKNNRTLKRDMVINLSVGFQDLDDPNHKGQVYSLLLIDTFRINDDGAATFLTDRVRGTNDMAFFFKDDEEEEQVEERRSPVKTDGKITSGGKVLRNKNRGTIDDTAAEKMKAHQKELAKQKQEDGLARFAGEDGEGNAANEKVFKKFESYKRENLLPSKVADLKIMVDHRAQSIILPIYGYAVPFHINTLKNVSKSDEGEYTYLRLNFVTPGQIAGKKEDVPFDDPDATFVRSMSYRSTDSQRFTELYREITELRKSATKREAEEKELADVVEQDKLILSKSRTYTLPEVFPRPAMEGKRVPGDLTIHQNGLRFSSPLRPDQKIDLLFSNMKHLFFQPCDKELIVIVHVHLKSPIMIGKRKAKDIQFYREASDVQFDETGNRKRKYRSGDEDEIELEQEERRRRSQLNKEFKVFAERIAEASEGRVSVDVPYRELGFSGVPFRTNVLLQPATDCLIHLTDPPFLVITLTDVEIVHLERVQFGLQSFDMVFVFSDFSRAPMHITSIPTTSLDDVKQWLDSVDICVTEGAVNLNWGAIMKTVNEDPYDFFVEGGWGFLQADSDDEGSDESESGSEFGSDMDDGQEETDEESESASDFGDSAEDESGSEGFEDESEDGEDWDELEKKAARADEKKRRQQGGSDDEDGGSKKKRR
;
A
#
# COMPACT_ATOMS: atom_id res chain seq x y z
N MET A 1 5.07 48.22 1.47
CA MET A 1 5.87 48.51 2.67
C MET A 1 7.04 47.56 2.63
N SER A 2 8.27 48.07 2.49
CA SER A 2 9.47 47.23 2.47
C SER A 2 9.63 46.56 3.83
N GLU A 3 9.56 45.23 3.89
CA GLU A 3 9.80 44.47 5.11
C GLU A 3 11.13 44.87 5.72
N GLN A 4 11.14 45.17 7.02
CA GLN A 4 12.37 45.47 7.74
C GLN A 4 13.22 44.20 7.77
N VAL A 5 14.45 44.26 7.23
CA VAL A 5 15.45 43.20 7.34
C VAL A 5 15.67 42.87 8.83
N HIS A 6 15.30 41.64 9.21
CA HIS A 6 15.38 41.15 10.59
C HIS A 6 16.41 40.02 10.68
N ILE A 7 17.51 40.28 11.37
CA ILE A 7 18.58 39.28 11.58
C ILE A 7 18.35 38.56 12.90
N ASP A 8 18.39 37.23 12.88
CA ASP A 8 18.35 36.41 14.09
C ASP A 8 19.70 36.50 14.83
N ALA A 9 19.71 37.28 15.91
CA ALA A 9 20.90 37.50 16.72
C ALA A 9 21.38 36.22 17.43
N ASP A 10 20.47 35.34 17.84
CA ASP A 10 20.82 34.11 18.56
C ASP A 10 21.46 33.10 17.58
N ALA A 11 20.89 32.96 16.38
CA ALA A 11 21.48 32.14 15.33
C ALA A 11 22.86 32.66 14.92
N PHE A 12 23.01 33.98 14.73
CA PHE A 12 24.31 34.60 14.46
C PHE A 12 25.35 34.24 15.53
N GLN A 13 25.02 34.42 16.81
CA GLN A 13 25.92 34.09 17.91
C GLN A 13 26.31 32.61 17.94
N ARG A 14 25.34 31.69 17.82
CA ARG A 14 25.60 30.25 17.80
C ARG A 14 26.54 29.87 16.66
N ARG A 15 26.30 30.41 15.46
CA ARG A 15 27.06 30.11 14.25
C ARG A 15 28.49 30.67 14.28
N VAL A 16 28.69 31.91 14.75
CA VAL A 16 30.05 32.45 14.97
C VAL A 16 30.80 31.64 16.03
N ASN A 17 30.14 31.27 17.14
CA ASN A 17 30.77 30.41 18.15
C ASN A 17 31.15 29.03 17.59
N LYS A 18 30.33 28.46 16.70
CA LYS A 18 30.64 27.20 15.99
C LYS A 18 31.90 27.36 15.13
N LEU A 19 31.99 28.46 14.36
CA LEU A 19 33.19 28.79 13.56
C LEU A 19 34.43 28.94 14.45
N LEU A 20 34.35 29.72 15.53
CA LEU A 20 35.47 29.92 16.45
C LEU A 20 35.89 28.64 17.18
N SER A 21 34.94 27.74 17.48
CA SER A 21 35.23 26.45 18.11
C SER A 21 35.94 25.50 17.12
N ALA A 22 35.46 25.43 15.89
CA ALA A 22 36.11 24.67 14.82
C ALA A 22 37.53 25.17 14.52
N TRP A 23 37.72 26.50 14.57
CA TRP A 23 39.03 27.12 14.41
C TRP A 23 40.00 26.80 15.57
N LYS A 24 39.50 26.52 16.78
CA LYS A 24 40.31 26.13 17.94
C LYS A 24 40.66 24.63 17.97
N ASP A 25 39.75 23.77 17.52
CA ASP A 25 39.97 22.32 17.45
C ASP A 25 41.13 21.99 16.51
N GLY A 26 41.09 22.54 15.29
CA GLY A 26 42.21 22.48 14.34
C GLY A 26 42.62 21.09 13.87
N SER A 27 41.80 20.07 14.15
CA SER A 27 42.02 18.69 13.77
C SER A 27 41.17 18.29 12.55
N GLY A 28 41.66 17.32 11.78
CA GLY A 28 40.94 16.71 10.65
C GLY A 28 40.41 17.72 9.63
N ASP A 29 39.08 17.85 9.57
CA ASP A 29 38.39 18.69 8.59
C ASP A 29 38.69 20.19 8.67
N PHE A 30 39.26 20.66 9.78
CA PHE A 30 39.48 22.07 10.14
C PHE A 30 40.94 22.52 10.10
N GLU A 31 41.85 21.67 9.61
CA GLU A 31 43.30 21.93 9.60
C GLU A 31 43.67 23.27 8.97
N GLN A 32 43.07 23.64 7.82
CA GLN A 32 43.37 24.90 7.15
C GLN A 32 42.94 26.13 7.95
N LEU A 33 41.89 26.02 8.77
CA LEU A 33 41.50 27.10 9.68
C LEU A 33 42.55 27.28 10.79
N ALA A 34 43.08 26.20 11.36
CA ALA A 34 44.10 26.30 12.40
C ALA A 34 45.41 26.96 11.92
N GLU A 35 45.71 26.86 10.62
CA GLU A 35 46.89 27.47 10.03
C GLU A 35 46.81 29.00 9.87
N VAL A 36 45.61 29.60 9.91
CA VAL A 36 45.42 31.04 9.67
C VAL A 36 45.20 31.83 10.94
N ASP A 37 45.71 33.07 10.94
CA ASP A 37 45.62 34.01 12.07
C ASP A 37 44.31 34.81 12.02
N SER A 38 43.84 35.12 10.80
CA SER A 38 42.57 35.80 10.56
C SER A 38 41.87 35.24 9.30
N LEU A 39 40.55 35.41 9.21
CA LEU A 39 39.72 34.98 8.08
C LEU A 39 39.06 36.22 7.49
N LEU A 40 39.27 36.44 6.20
CA LEU A 40 38.79 37.59 5.46
C LEU A 40 37.74 37.15 4.44
N VAL A 41 36.55 37.75 4.53
CA VAL A 41 35.43 37.54 3.62
C VAL A 41 35.07 38.87 2.98
N VAL A 42 35.09 38.93 1.64
CA VAL A 42 34.89 40.16 0.89
C VAL A 42 33.74 39.98 -0.09
N MET A 43 32.63 40.65 0.16
CA MET A 43 31.50 40.70 -0.77
C MET A 43 31.50 42.03 -1.53
N GLY A 44 31.67 41.96 -2.85
CA GLY A 44 31.57 43.10 -3.77
C GLY A 44 30.13 43.51 -4.08
N GLY A 45 29.89 44.02 -5.27
CA GLY A 45 28.54 44.19 -5.83
C GLY A 45 27.84 42.83 -6.01
N GLN A 46 26.51 42.88 -6.23
CA GLN A 46 25.78 41.69 -6.64
C GLN A 46 26.29 41.21 -8.00
N ASN A 47 26.46 39.91 -8.12
CA ASN A 47 26.92 39.27 -9.34
C ASN A 47 25.95 38.13 -9.67
N ASP A 48 24.99 38.42 -10.55
CA ASP A 48 23.94 37.47 -10.90
C ASP A 48 24.50 36.24 -11.66
N ASP A 49 25.70 36.34 -12.24
CA ASP A 49 26.38 35.24 -12.92
C ASP A 49 26.99 34.21 -11.93
N LEU A 50 27.11 34.56 -10.64
CA LEU A 50 27.79 33.73 -9.64
C LEU A 50 26.85 33.40 -8.48
N VAL A 51 25.92 32.47 -8.76
CA VAL A 51 24.80 32.08 -7.87
C VAL A 51 25.28 31.48 -6.53
N TYR A 52 26.38 30.74 -6.53
CA TYR A 52 26.91 30.09 -5.32
C TYR A 52 28.39 30.42 -5.11
N SER A 53 28.72 30.95 -3.93
CA SER A 53 30.08 31.23 -3.48
C SER A 53 30.21 30.99 -1.98
N LYS A 54 31.43 30.80 -1.47
CA LYS A 54 31.64 30.68 -0.01
C LYS A 54 31.30 31.97 0.71
N THR A 55 31.49 33.10 0.03
CA THR A 55 31.18 34.46 0.49
C THR A 55 29.67 34.68 0.62
N THR A 56 28.87 34.28 -0.37
CA THR A 56 27.39 34.37 -0.28
C THR A 56 26.84 33.37 0.73
N ALA A 57 27.41 32.16 0.81
CA ALA A 57 27.05 31.16 1.79
C ALA A 57 27.29 31.63 3.23
N ILE A 58 28.47 32.19 3.56
CA ILE A 58 28.74 32.65 4.94
C ILE A 58 27.89 33.86 5.33
N HIS A 59 27.57 34.76 4.39
CA HIS A 59 26.62 35.85 4.65
C HIS A 59 25.22 35.30 4.95
N SER A 60 24.71 34.40 4.11
CA SER A 60 23.40 33.77 4.30
C SER A 60 23.36 32.94 5.59
N TRP A 61 24.43 32.22 5.90
CA TRP A 61 24.54 31.42 7.12
C TRP A 61 24.55 32.30 8.36
N LEU A 62 25.32 33.38 8.40
CA LEU A 62 25.44 34.20 9.60
C LEU A 62 24.26 35.16 9.76
N LEU A 63 23.82 35.78 8.68
CA LEU A 63 22.90 36.92 8.72
C LEU A 63 21.52 36.61 8.15
N GLY A 64 21.35 35.50 7.44
CA GLY A 64 20.11 35.17 6.70
C GLY A 64 19.94 35.95 5.40
N TYR A 65 20.85 36.89 5.10
CA TYR A 65 20.78 37.77 3.93
C TYR A 65 22.18 38.03 3.37
N GLU A 66 22.24 38.33 2.08
CA GLU A 66 23.45 38.83 1.45
C GLU A 66 23.62 40.32 1.70
N PHE A 67 24.85 40.74 1.98
CA PHE A 67 25.19 42.13 2.28
C PHE A 67 26.21 42.63 1.27
N PRO A 68 25.78 43.08 0.07
CA PRO A 68 26.71 43.59 -0.94
C PRO A 68 27.60 44.71 -0.42
N SER A 69 28.81 44.86 -0.96
CA SER A 69 29.78 45.88 -0.55
C SER A 69 30.07 45.83 0.95
N THR A 70 30.37 44.62 1.45
CA THR A 70 30.67 44.38 2.86
C THR A 70 31.90 43.49 3.00
N VAL A 71 32.80 43.85 3.91
CA VAL A 71 33.91 42.99 4.35
C VAL A 71 33.61 42.49 5.75
N MET A 72 33.83 41.19 6.00
CA MET A 72 33.85 40.59 7.33
C MET A 72 35.26 40.07 7.61
N LEU A 73 35.87 40.60 8.66
CA LEU A 73 37.14 40.10 9.19
C LEU A 73 36.86 39.36 10.49
N PHE A 74 37.15 38.07 10.51
CA PHE A 74 37.09 37.23 11.69
C PHE A 74 38.48 37.07 12.28
N THR A 75 38.57 37.27 13.58
CA THR A 75 39.73 36.96 14.43
C THR A 75 39.27 36.02 15.53
N LYS A 76 40.19 35.44 16.31
CA LYS A 76 39.82 34.52 17.40
C LYS A 76 39.05 35.21 18.54
N LYS A 77 39.02 36.56 18.57
CA LYS A 77 38.41 37.36 19.64
C LYS A 77 37.33 38.32 19.15
N ALA A 78 37.29 38.66 17.85
CA ALA A 78 36.41 39.69 17.33
C ALA A 78 35.97 39.42 15.89
N VAL A 79 34.78 39.92 15.54
CA VAL A 79 34.25 40.01 14.19
C VAL A 79 34.12 41.49 13.81
N THR A 80 34.79 41.90 12.74
CA THR A 80 34.77 43.28 12.24
C THR A 80 34.05 43.35 10.90
N PHE A 81 32.99 44.15 10.83
CA PHE A 81 32.23 44.42 9.62
C PHE A 81 32.61 45.79 9.06
N VAL A 82 32.91 45.87 7.76
CA VAL A 82 33.01 47.12 7.02
C VAL A 82 31.86 47.19 6.02
N THR A 83 30.94 48.12 6.19
CA THR A 83 29.76 48.23 5.31
C THR A 83 29.22 49.67 5.25
N SER A 84 28.17 49.90 4.46
CA SER A 84 27.53 51.22 4.37
C SER A 84 26.83 51.62 5.67
N ALA A 85 26.67 52.93 5.91
CA ALA A 85 25.94 53.42 7.07
C ALA A 85 24.50 52.88 7.16
N SER A 86 23.83 52.63 6.03
CA SER A 86 22.47 52.05 6.00
C SER A 86 22.46 50.59 6.48
N LYS A 87 23.38 49.76 5.99
CA LYS A 87 23.49 48.34 6.36
C LYS A 87 23.96 48.16 7.80
N ALA A 88 24.83 49.06 8.26
CA ALA A 88 25.34 49.04 9.62
C ALA A 88 24.22 49.11 10.67
N VAL A 89 23.10 49.80 10.41
CA VAL A 89 21.97 49.88 11.36
C VAL A 89 21.42 48.49 11.71
N HIS A 90 21.32 47.59 10.73
CA HIS A 90 20.84 46.22 10.95
C HIS A 90 21.85 45.38 11.75
N LEU A 91 23.15 45.62 11.56
CA LEU A 91 24.22 44.91 12.28
C LEU A 91 24.41 45.42 13.72
N GLU A 92 24.09 46.68 14.02
CA GLU A 92 24.21 47.24 15.38
C GLU A 92 23.30 46.52 16.39
N ALA A 93 22.20 45.91 15.93
CA ALA A 93 21.35 45.07 16.77
C ALA A 93 22.12 43.85 17.35
N LEU A 94 23.13 43.35 16.63
CA LEU A 94 23.94 42.20 17.05
C LEU A 94 24.86 42.50 18.24
N LYS A 95 25.18 43.78 18.50
CA LYS A 95 26.03 44.17 19.65
C LYS A 95 25.33 44.06 21.00
N LYS A 96 23.99 44.02 21.02
CA LYS A 96 23.21 44.07 22.27
C LYS A 96 23.16 42.74 23.01
N SER A 97 23.48 41.63 22.34
CA SER A 97 23.46 40.30 22.92
C SER A 97 24.86 39.97 23.48
N SER A 98 24.93 39.54 24.75
CA SER A 98 26.21 39.27 25.43
C SER A 98 26.97 38.16 24.69
N THR A 99 28.09 38.52 24.07
CA THR A 99 28.88 37.64 23.20
C THR A 99 30.20 37.26 23.84
N SER A 100 30.71 36.09 23.47
CA SER A 100 32.06 35.58 23.77
C SER A 100 33.17 36.22 22.91
N PHE A 101 32.80 37.13 22.00
CA PHE A 101 33.67 37.79 21.02
C PHE A 101 33.19 39.22 20.77
N ASP A 102 34.09 40.14 20.42
CA ASP A 102 33.75 41.54 20.17
C ASP A 102 33.18 41.75 18.75
N ILE A 103 32.16 42.59 18.61
CA ILE A 103 31.59 42.94 17.30
C ILE A 103 31.91 44.41 16.98
N ASN A 104 32.75 44.62 15.96
CA ASN A 104 33.13 45.95 15.48
C ASN A 104 32.42 46.25 14.16
N ILE A 105 31.88 47.46 14.01
CA ILE A 105 31.16 47.88 12.80
C ILE A 105 31.75 49.21 12.33
N LEU A 106 32.46 49.17 11.20
CA LEU A 106 33.08 50.32 10.55
C LEU A 106 32.16 50.82 9.42
N LYS A 107 31.68 52.05 9.58
CA LYS A 107 30.65 52.65 8.72
C LYS A 107 31.31 53.45 7.60
N ARG A 108 31.17 52.97 6.36
CA ARG A 108 31.61 53.71 5.18
C ARG A 108 30.66 54.86 4.86
N SER A 109 31.24 55.93 4.33
CA SER A 109 30.53 57.13 3.89
C SER A 109 30.86 57.44 2.42
N LYS A 110 30.34 58.56 1.91
CA LYS A 110 30.69 59.05 0.56
C LYS A 110 32.05 59.74 0.50
N ASP A 111 32.70 59.96 1.65
CA ASP A 111 34.03 60.57 1.74
C ASP A 111 35.14 59.54 1.51
N GLU A 112 35.96 59.76 0.48
CA GLU A 112 37.05 58.88 0.08
C GLU A 112 38.20 58.86 1.10
N ALA A 113 38.49 60.00 1.77
CA ALA A 113 39.54 60.08 2.76
C ALA A 113 39.18 59.29 4.04
N ALA A 114 37.92 59.40 4.47
CA ALA A 114 37.40 58.63 5.60
C ALA A 114 37.35 57.12 5.30
N ASN A 115 36.96 56.74 4.07
CA ASN A 115 36.97 55.33 3.64
C ASN A 115 38.39 54.76 3.59
N ARG A 116 39.38 55.56 3.18
CA ARG A 116 40.79 55.14 3.19
C ARG A 116 41.28 54.83 4.61
N ALA A 117 40.94 55.67 5.58
CA ALA A 117 41.29 55.45 6.98
C ALA A 117 40.66 54.16 7.55
N ILE A 118 39.44 53.80 7.12
CA ILE A 118 38.80 52.52 7.48
C ILE A 118 39.60 51.33 6.94
N TRP A 119 40.11 51.42 5.71
CA TRP A 119 40.95 50.37 5.14
C TRP A 119 42.30 50.22 5.83
N ASP A 120 42.91 51.34 6.21
CA ASP A 120 44.17 51.33 6.98
C ASP A 120 43.95 50.76 8.41
N ASP A 121 42.79 51.02 9.04
CA ASP A 121 42.40 50.37 10.31
C ASP A 121 42.20 48.86 10.14
N LEU A 122 41.53 48.43 9.05
CA LEU A 122 41.31 47.02 8.77
C LEU A 122 42.63 46.27 8.54
N ILE A 123 43.56 46.87 7.79
CA ILE A 123 44.93 46.34 7.64
C ILE A 123 45.63 46.23 9.00
N SER A 124 45.55 47.28 9.83
CA SER A 124 46.20 47.30 11.14
C SER A 124 45.68 46.18 12.04
N ARG A 125 44.40 45.82 11.93
CA ARG A 125 43.80 44.68 12.64
C ARG A 125 44.29 43.33 12.12
N ILE A 126 44.44 43.18 10.80
CA ILE A 126 45.02 41.97 10.20
C ILE A 126 46.47 41.79 10.70
N ASP A 127 47.26 42.86 10.66
CA ASP A 127 48.66 42.85 11.10
C ASP A 127 48.82 42.55 12.60
N ALA A 128 47.84 42.90 13.43
CA ALA A 128 47.85 42.64 14.86
C ALA A 128 47.67 41.15 15.21
N GLU A 129 47.01 40.38 14.35
CA GLU A 129 46.78 38.95 14.56
C GLU A 129 47.94 38.09 14.01
N GLY A 130 48.45 38.42 12.81
CA GLY A 130 49.56 37.69 12.22
C GLY A 130 49.71 37.88 10.71
N SER A 131 50.51 37.03 10.07
CA SER A 131 50.87 37.15 8.66
C SER A 131 50.13 36.16 7.74
N LYS A 132 49.28 35.28 8.29
CA LYS A 132 48.51 34.30 7.52
C LYS A 132 47.03 34.64 7.53
N VAL A 133 46.48 34.89 6.35
CA VAL A 133 45.08 35.30 6.16
C VAL A 133 44.33 34.21 5.38
N GLY A 134 43.28 33.66 5.98
CA GLY A 134 42.34 32.78 5.30
C GLY A 134 41.47 33.58 4.34
N SER A 135 41.33 33.09 3.11
CA SER A 135 40.47 33.69 2.10
C SER A 135 39.79 32.63 1.25
N PHE A 136 38.90 33.04 0.35
CA PHE A 136 38.25 32.18 -0.64
C PHE A 136 38.76 32.54 -2.05
N PRO A 137 39.82 31.90 -2.57
CA PRO A 137 40.47 32.35 -3.82
C PRO A 137 39.60 32.22 -5.07
N LYS A 138 38.56 31.38 -5.03
CA LYS A 138 37.59 31.19 -6.12
C LYS A 138 36.54 32.30 -6.17
N ASP A 139 36.32 32.99 -5.06
CA ASP A 139 35.33 34.06 -4.95
C ASP A 139 35.99 35.36 -5.37
N LYS A 140 35.68 35.84 -6.58
CA LYS A 140 36.21 37.11 -7.10
C LYS A 140 35.17 38.21 -6.89
N PRO A 141 35.34 39.09 -5.91
CA PRO A 141 34.39 40.17 -5.68
C PRO A 141 34.50 41.20 -6.81
N VAL A 142 33.34 41.72 -7.26
CA VAL A 142 33.26 42.68 -8.37
C VAL A 142 32.80 44.06 -7.90
N GLY A 143 33.13 45.10 -8.65
CA GLY A 143 32.64 46.46 -8.47
C GLY A 143 33.52 47.36 -7.59
N LYS A 144 33.26 48.68 -7.64
CA LYS A 144 34.13 49.73 -7.08
C LYS A 144 34.59 49.47 -5.64
N PHE A 145 33.71 48.97 -4.78
CA PHE A 145 34.05 48.64 -3.39
C PHE A 145 35.12 47.55 -3.29
N ALA A 146 35.00 46.51 -4.11
CA ALA A 146 35.93 45.39 -4.15
C ALA A 146 37.26 45.80 -4.75
N ASP A 147 37.25 46.56 -5.85
CA ASP A 147 38.45 47.07 -6.52
C ASP A 147 39.28 47.96 -5.56
N GLU A 148 38.61 48.87 -4.85
CA GLU A 148 39.26 49.72 -3.83
C GLU A 148 39.93 48.91 -2.72
N TRP A 149 39.26 47.87 -2.21
CA TRP A 149 39.81 46.98 -1.19
C TRP A 149 40.98 46.16 -1.73
N GLN A 150 40.83 45.60 -2.93
CA GLN A 150 41.83 44.74 -3.54
C GLN A 150 43.11 45.51 -3.85
N ASP A 151 43.01 46.74 -4.36
CA ASP A 151 44.15 47.63 -4.54
C ASP A 151 44.90 47.91 -3.23
N VAL A 152 44.17 48.06 -2.12
CA VAL A 152 44.75 48.29 -0.79
C VAL A 152 45.44 47.03 -0.29
N PHE A 153 44.75 45.89 -0.37
CA PHE A 153 45.22 44.62 0.16
C PHE A 153 46.42 44.08 -0.63
N GLU A 154 46.43 44.17 -1.96
CA GLU A 154 47.55 43.71 -2.79
C GLU A 154 48.83 44.54 -2.58
N LYS A 155 48.69 45.86 -2.37
CA LYS A 155 49.83 46.73 -2.01
C LYS A 155 50.42 46.34 -0.67
N HIS A 156 49.57 45.99 0.30
CA HIS A 156 49.98 45.56 1.63
C HIS A 156 50.58 44.16 1.62
N GLN A 157 50.01 43.24 0.84
CA GLN A 157 50.52 41.88 0.67
C GLN A 157 51.95 41.88 0.13
N LYS A 158 52.25 42.78 -0.83
CA LYS A 158 53.60 42.97 -1.38
C LYS A 158 54.59 43.62 -0.40
N SER A 159 54.12 44.40 0.57
CA SER A 159 54.99 45.13 1.49
C SER A 159 55.37 44.32 2.75
N LYS A 160 54.52 43.39 3.19
CA LYS A 160 54.69 42.61 4.44
C LYS A 160 54.76 41.08 4.27
N ASP A 161 54.78 40.55 3.05
CA ASP A 161 54.79 39.10 2.76
C ASP A 161 53.64 38.33 3.43
N ILE A 162 52.42 38.86 3.31
CA ILE A 162 51.21 38.20 3.84
C ILE A 162 50.89 36.97 2.99
N LYS A 163 50.73 35.83 3.66
CA LYS A 163 50.37 34.55 3.02
C LYS A 163 48.87 34.36 3.08
N THR A 164 48.24 34.24 1.91
CA THR A 164 46.83 33.88 1.79
C THR A 164 46.68 32.36 1.71
N VAL A 165 45.77 31.80 2.51
CA VAL A 165 45.51 30.35 2.58
C VAL A 165 44.05 30.09 2.19
N ASP A 166 43.82 29.09 1.35
CA ASP A 166 42.46 28.68 1.00
C ASP A 166 41.82 27.89 2.14
N VAL A 167 40.82 28.49 2.77
CA VAL A 167 40.08 27.90 3.90
C VAL A 167 38.69 27.42 3.50
N SER A 168 38.36 27.42 2.19
CA SER A 168 37.02 27.07 1.68
C SER A 168 36.51 25.72 2.17
N ALA A 169 37.37 24.70 2.19
CA ALA A 169 37.00 23.34 2.60
C ALA A 169 36.77 23.22 4.12
N SER A 170 37.64 23.85 4.92
CA SER A 170 37.49 23.89 6.39
C SER A 170 36.25 24.69 6.81
N VAL A 171 35.98 25.83 6.18
CA VAL A 171 34.77 26.62 6.46
C VAL A 171 33.51 25.84 6.07
N SER A 172 33.54 25.11 4.95
CA SER A 172 32.41 24.24 4.59
C SER A 172 32.09 23.19 5.63
N ALA A 173 33.12 22.63 6.27
CA ALA A 173 32.94 21.66 7.34
C ALA A 173 32.27 22.25 8.60
N VAL A 174 32.30 23.57 8.79
CA VAL A 174 31.67 24.24 9.94
C VAL A 174 30.14 24.19 9.83
N TRP A 175 29.59 24.46 8.64
CA TRP A 175 28.13 24.44 8.38
C TRP A 175 27.66 23.15 7.68
N ALA A 176 28.51 22.12 7.65
CA ALA A 176 28.19 20.82 7.07
C ALA A 176 26.96 20.19 7.73
N SER A 177 26.99 20.01 9.06
CA SER A 177 25.83 19.59 9.86
C SER A 177 24.83 20.72 10.03
N LYS A 178 23.57 20.44 9.72
CA LYS A 178 22.45 21.38 9.72
C LYS A 178 21.74 21.39 11.07
N ASP A 179 21.40 22.58 11.56
CA ASP A 179 20.52 22.77 12.71
C ASP A 179 19.04 22.53 12.34
N GLU A 180 18.13 22.54 13.32
CA GLU A 180 16.72 22.23 13.08
C GLU A 180 16.02 23.23 12.16
N ASP A 181 16.40 24.52 12.22
CA ASP A 181 15.83 25.57 11.37
C ASP A 181 16.33 25.41 9.93
N GLU A 182 17.62 25.07 9.76
CA GLU A 182 18.23 24.75 8.47
C GLU A 182 17.56 23.51 7.84
N VAL A 183 17.37 22.44 8.62
CA VAL A 183 16.68 21.22 8.16
C VAL A 183 15.23 21.53 7.78
N LYS A 184 14.53 22.38 8.54
CA LYS A 184 13.16 22.79 8.22
C LYS A 184 13.10 23.57 6.91
N ALA A 185 14.06 24.47 6.66
CA ALA A 185 14.16 25.19 5.39
C ALA A 185 14.40 24.23 4.22
N ILE A 186 15.31 23.27 4.37
CA ILE A 186 15.58 22.24 3.35
C ILE A 186 14.35 21.36 3.12
N LYS A 187 13.57 21.02 4.16
CA LYS A 187 12.32 20.27 4.01
C LYS A 187 11.29 21.03 3.17
N TYR A 188 11.12 22.33 3.37
CA TYR A 188 10.25 23.14 2.53
C TYR A 188 10.74 23.17 1.07
N ALA A 189 12.04 23.41 0.85
CA ALA A 189 12.65 23.38 -0.47
C ALA A 189 12.46 22.01 -1.17
N SER A 190 12.67 20.91 -0.44
CA SER A 190 12.55 19.54 -0.96
C SER A 190 11.10 19.19 -1.29
N ARG A 191 10.15 19.63 -0.45
CA ARG A 191 8.73 19.44 -0.69
C ARG A 191 8.26 20.22 -1.92
N MET A 192 8.68 21.48 -2.07
CA MET A 192 8.39 22.28 -3.26
C MET A 192 8.94 21.61 -4.53
N SER A 193 10.20 21.16 -4.50
CA SER A 193 10.82 20.48 -5.65
C SER A 193 10.07 19.20 -6.03
N SER A 194 9.67 18.40 -5.03
CA SER A 194 8.93 17.16 -5.27
C SER A 194 7.57 17.41 -5.92
N ILE A 195 6.87 18.48 -5.53
CA ILE A 195 5.56 18.83 -6.07
C ILE A 195 5.64 19.39 -7.48
N VAL A 196 6.70 20.13 -7.81
CA VAL A 196 6.88 20.56 -9.20
C VAL A 196 7.17 19.35 -10.09
N MET A 197 7.96 18.38 -9.60
CA MET A 197 8.24 17.14 -10.32
C MET A 197 6.97 16.28 -10.53
N SER A 198 6.34 15.81 -9.46
CA SER A 198 5.20 14.87 -9.56
C SER A 198 3.85 15.56 -9.82
N GLY A 199 3.65 16.76 -9.29
CA GLY A 199 2.39 17.49 -9.41
C GLY A 199 2.23 18.25 -10.73
N TYR A 200 3.31 18.68 -11.36
CA TYR A 200 3.27 19.45 -12.60
C TYR A 200 4.02 18.82 -13.77
N PHE A 201 5.32 18.52 -13.61
CA PHE A 201 6.16 18.08 -14.71
C PHE A 201 5.66 16.78 -15.34
N GLU A 202 5.34 15.76 -14.53
CA GLU A 202 4.80 14.48 -15.02
C GLU A 202 3.55 14.67 -15.87
N ASN A 203 2.60 15.49 -15.39
CA ASN A 203 1.35 15.79 -16.10
C ASN A 203 1.59 16.58 -17.40
N GLU A 204 2.45 17.60 -17.36
CA GLU A 204 2.77 18.42 -18.53
C GLU A 204 3.52 17.61 -19.58
N MET A 205 4.49 16.77 -19.16
CA MET A 205 5.21 15.86 -20.02
C MET A 205 4.26 14.87 -20.70
N SER A 206 3.41 14.18 -19.93
CA SER A 206 2.39 13.27 -20.50
C SER A 206 1.52 13.99 -21.52
N THR A 207 1.00 15.17 -21.17
CA THR A 207 0.15 15.96 -22.07
C THR A 207 0.87 16.37 -23.36
N ILE A 208 2.17 16.69 -23.29
CA ILE A 208 2.97 17.04 -24.47
C ILE A 208 3.16 15.84 -25.39
N LEU A 209 3.38 14.66 -24.80
CA LEU A 209 3.58 13.40 -25.52
C LEU A 209 2.25 12.92 -26.13
N ASP A 210 1.18 12.84 -25.35
CA ASP A 210 -0.18 12.47 -25.76
C ASP A 210 -0.69 13.32 -26.92
N GLU A 211 -0.51 14.64 -26.84
CA GLU A 211 -1.00 15.57 -27.88
C GLU A 211 0.00 15.76 -29.04
N GLY A 212 1.14 15.03 -29.06
CA GLY A 212 2.17 15.16 -30.09
C GLY A 212 2.73 16.60 -30.24
N LYS A 213 2.73 17.38 -29.14
CA LYS A 213 3.12 18.78 -29.15
C LYS A 213 4.62 18.92 -29.38
N LYS A 214 4.99 19.78 -30.32
CA LYS A 214 6.40 20.07 -30.66
C LYS A 214 7.02 21.07 -29.69
N VAL A 215 7.28 20.65 -28.46
CA VAL A 215 7.93 21.46 -27.41
C VAL A 215 9.41 21.08 -27.27
N THR A 216 10.28 22.07 -27.11
CA THR A 216 11.72 21.88 -26.86
C THR A 216 12.01 21.69 -25.37
N HIS A 217 13.15 21.08 -25.02
CA HIS A 217 13.54 20.92 -23.61
C HIS A 217 13.66 22.27 -22.91
N GLU A 218 14.24 23.27 -23.57
CA GLU A 218 14.34 24.66 -23.06
C GLU A 218 12.96 25.26 -22.79
N GLN A 219 12.03 25.20 -23.74
CA GLN A 219 10.66 25.71 -23.56
C GLN A 219 9.90 24.99 -22.43
N LEU A 220 10.09 23.68 -22.27
CA LEU A 220 9.49 22.93 -21.17
C LEU A 220 10.12 23.36 -19.84
N SER A 221 11.43 23.60 -19.81
CA SER A 221 12.14 24.08 -18.63
C SER A 221 11.65 25.45 -18.18
N GLU A 222 11.44 26.38 -19.12
CA GLU A 222 10.85 27.71 -18.85
C GLU A 222 9.43 27.61 -18.27
N ARG A 223 8.61 26.68 -18.77
CA ARG A 223 7.25 26.45 -18.24
C ARG A 223 7.28 25.93 -16.81
N ILE A 224 8.21 25.04 -16.50
CA ILE A 224 8.44 24.53 -15.14
C ILE A 224 8.88 25.68 -14.24
N GLU A 225 9.82 26.50 -14.70
CA GLU A 225 10.36 27.62 -13.94
C GLU A 225 9.26 28.61 -13.52
N GLY A 226 8.35 28.93 -14.46
CA GLY A 226 7.20 29.81 -14.22
C GLY A 226 6.16 29.27 -13.23
N LYS A 227 6.24 28.01 -12.79
CA LYS A 227 5.34 27.47 -11.77
C LYS A 227 5.66 27.93 -10.36
N LEU A 228 6.87 28.42 -10.12
CA LEU A 228 7.22 28.93 -8.81
C LEU A 228 6.32 30.11 -8.39
N ASP A 229 5.88 30.91 -9.36
CA ASP A 229 4.99 32.07 -9.13
C ASP A 229 3.50 31.70 -8.99
N ASP A 230 3.11 30.44 -9.20
CA ASP A 230 1.70 30.02 -9.14
C ASP A 230 1.21 29.85 -7.69
N SER A 231 0.79 30.97 -7.10
CA SER A 231 0.20 31.03 -5.77
C SER A 231 -1.03 30.12 -5.57
N LYS A 232 -1.73 29.70 -6.63
CA LYS A 232 -2.89 28.79 -6.51
C LYS A 232 -2.44 27.34 -6.35
N MET A 233 -1.35 26.95 -7.00
CA MET A 233 -0.74 25.62 -6.85
C MET A 233 -0.32 25.42 -5.39
N TRP A 234 0.46 26.36 -4.84
CA TRP A 234 1.03 26.25 -3.50
C TRP A 234 -0.01 26.23 -2.37
N LYS A 235 -1.15 26.92 -2.53
CA LYS A 235 -2.23 26.90 -1.52
C LYS A 235 -2.90 25.54 -1.33
N LYS A 236 -2.80 24.64 -2.32
CA LYS A 236 -3.39 23.30 -2.25
C LYS A 236 -2.44 22.27 -1.62
N VAL A 237 -1.18 22.65 -1.42
CA VAL A 237 -0.13 21.76 -0.95
C VAL A 237 -0.13 21.68 0.58
N LYS A 238 -0.37 20.47 1.12
CA LYS A 238 -0.15 20.17 2.54
C LYS A 238 1.34 20.20 2.87
N GLY A 239 1.69 20.73 4.05
CA GLY A 239 3.08 20.80 4.55
C GLY A 239 3.84 22.09 4.23
N LEU A 240 3.20 23.06 3.55
CA LEU A 240 3.75 24.41 3.30
C LEU A 240 3.01 25.52 4.08
N GLU A 241 2.16 25.17 5.04
CA GLU A 241 1.24 26.07 5.76
C GLU A 241 1.93 27.20 6.56
N GLY A 242 3.24 27.09 6.79
CA GLY A 242 4.08 28.11 7.44
C GLY A 242 5.25 28.62 6.58
N ALA A 243 5.29 28.27 5.29
CA ALA A 243 6.35 28.67 4.38
C ALA A 243 5.97 29.96 3.64
N ASP A 244 6.82 30.98 3.75
CA ASP A 244 6.72 32.19 2.93
C ASP A 244 7.33 31.94 1.54
N LEU A 245 6.46 31.81 0.54
CA LEU A 245 6.83 31.50 -0.85
C LEU A 245 7.72 32.56 -1.50
N SER A 246 7.74 33.80 -1.01
CA SER A 246 8.63 34.85 -1.52
C SER A 246 10.12 34.56 -1.25
N LEU A 247 10.40 33.64 -0.32
CA LEU A 247 11.74 33.17 0.03
C LEU A 247 12.14 31.90 -0.73
N ALA A 248 11.29 31.42 -1.64
CA ALA A 248 11.57 30.30 -2.53
C ALA A 248 12.10 30.82 -3.87
N ASP A 249 13.12 30.15 -4.40
CA ASP A 249 13.75 30.48 -5.67
C ASP A 249 14.36 29.20 -6.28
N TRP A 250 14.73 29.21 -7.55
CA TRP A 250 15.38 28.07 -8.19
C TRP A 250 16.86 27.97 -7.79
N CYS A 251 17.36 26.74 -7.64
CA CYS A 251 18.79 26.50 -7.47
C CYS A 251 19.54 26.68 -8.79
N TYR A 252 18.90 26.23 -9.85
CA TYR A 252 19.34 26.30 -11.23
C TYR A 252 18.08 26.12 -12.10
N THR A 253 18.12 26.58 -13.35
CA THR A 253 17.02 26.39 -14.31
C THR A 253 16.72 24.90 -14.46
N PRO A 254 15.45 24.45 -14.34
CA PRO A 254 15.10 23.04 -14.50
C PRO A 254 15.72 22.42 -15.76
N ILE A 255 16.20 21.19 -15.64
CA ILE A 255 16.91 20.49 -16.72
C ILE A 255 16.03 19.36 -17.23
N VAL A 256 15.77 19.34 -18.54
CA VAL A 256 15.08 18.26 -19.24
C VAL A 256 15.96 17.78 -20.38
N GLN A 257 16.12 16.46 -20.52
CA GLN A 257 16.96 15.84 -21.53
C GLN A 257 16.28 14.61 -22.12
N SER A 258 16.32 14.48 -23.44
CA SER A 258 15.90 13.32 -24.23
C SER A 258 16.55 13.42 -25.60
N GLY A 259 16.35 12.46 -26.52
CA GLY A 259 16.85 12.62 -27.89
C GLY A 259 18.24 12.04 -28.15
N GLY A 260 18.72 11.13 -27.30
CA GLY A 260 20.05 10.52 -27.44
C GLY A 260 21.23 11.38 -27.00
N GLU A 261 20.99 12.58 -26.48
CA GLU A 261 22.01 13.49 -25.95
C GLU A 261 21.75 13.75 -24.47
N TYR A 262 22.55 13.12 -23.62
CA TYR A 262 22.43 13.23 -22.17
C TYR A 262 23.75 13.72 -21.56
N ASP A 263 23.66 14.65 -20.61
CA ASP A 263 24.77 15.04 -19.74
C ASP A 263 24.29 14.97 -18.28
N LEU A 264 24.82 14.03 -17.50
CA LEU A 264 24.46 13.88 -16.08
C LEU A 264 25.37 14.69 -15.15
N LYS A 265 26.21 15.59 -15.70
CA LYS A 265 26.98 16.53 -14.87
C LYS A 265 26.07 17.61 -14.31
N THR A 266 26.47 18.18 -13.17
CA THR A 266 25.80 19.34 -12.57
C THR A 266 25.86 20.61 -13.43
N SER A 267 26.65 20.61 -14.51
CA SER A 267 26.76 21.71 -15.47
C SER A 267 25.85 21.54 -16.68
N ALA A 268 25.02 20.50 -16.71
CA ALA A 268 24.12 20.24 -17.81
C ALA A 268 23.06 21.34 -17.92
N VAL A 269 22.61 21.58 -19.15
CA VAL A 269 21.56 22.55 -19.48
C VAL A 269 20.59 21.92 -20.45
N SER A 270 19.32 22.33 -20.39
CA SER A 270 18.31 21.90 -21.36
C SER A 270 18.70 22.37 -22.76
N THR A 271 18.56 21.48 -23.73
CA THR A 271 18.90 21.77 -25.13
C THR A 271 17.72 22.35 -25.90
N THR A 272 17.96 22.92 -27.07
CA THR A 272 16.92 23.38 -28.00
C THR A 272 16.26 22.22 -28.79
N LYS A 273 16.64 20.97 -28.50
CA LYS A 273 16.03 19.79 -29.11
C LYS A 273 14.61 19.58 -28.57
N ARG A 274 13.80 18.89 -29.37
CA ARG A 274 12.44 18.51 -29.00
C ARG A 274 12.46 17.32 -28.05
N LEU A 275 11.43 17.26 -27.21
CA LEU A 275 11.17 16.08 -26.39
C LEU A 275 10.95 14.86 -27.28
N GLN A 276 11.83 13.86 -27.16
CA GLN A 276 11.72 12.57 -27.86
C GLN A 276 10.66 11.71 -27.17
N GLY A 277 9.76 11.12 -27.97
CA GLY A 277 8.51 10.50 -27.51
C GLY A 277 7.27 11.22 -28.05
N ALA A 278 7.37 12.51 -28.38
CA ALA A 278 6.30 13.26 -29.06
C ALA A 278 6.14 12.87 -30.56
N ASP A 279 7.01 12.00 -31.04
CA ASP A 279 7.07 11.45 -32.39
C ASP A 279 6.71 9.95 -32.44
N GLY A 280 6.24 9.35 -31.34
CA GLY A 280 5.71 7.98 -31.29
C GLY A 280 6.76 6.86 -31.25
N ASN A 281 8.06 7.17 -31.24
CA ASN A 281 9.13 6.16 -31.35
C ASN A 281 9.68 5.66 -29.99
N GLY A 282 8.99 5.94 -28.88
CA GLY A 282 9.50 5.71 -27.54
C GLY A 282 10.72 6.57 -27.19
N GLY A 283 11.20 6.51 -25.95
CA GLY A 283 12.36 7.30 -25.53
C GLY A 283 12.60 7.34 -24.02
N VAL A 284 13.72 7.94 -23.62
CA VAL A 284 14.07 8.15 -22.21
C VAL A 284 14.16 9.63 -21.94
N VAL A 285 13.38 10.13 -20.98
CA VAL A 285 13.35 11.53 -20.57
C VAL A 285 13.94 11.65 -19.18
N ILE A 286 14.99 12.45 -19.02
CA ILE A 286 15.57 12.79 -17.72
C ILE A 286 15.13 14.20 -17.36
N ALA A 287 14.55 14.35 -16.16
CA ALA A 287 14.22 15.64 -15.58
C ALA A 287 14.97 15.82 -14.27
N SER A 288 15.53 17.01 -14.04
CA SER A 288 16.21 17.36 -12.79
C SER A 288 15.90 18.80 -12.43
N MET A 289 15.46 19.02 -11.20
CA MET A 289 15.07 20.34 -10.73
C MET A 289 15.33 20.49 -9.23
N GLY A 290 15.67 21.69 -8.79
CA GLY A 290 15.98 21.96 -7.39
C GLY A 290 15.54 23.36 -6.99
N ILE A 291 14.73 23.45 -5.95
CA ILE A 291 14.28 24.72 -5.35
C ILE A 291 15.14 25.00 -4.12
N LYS A 292 15.46 26.27 -3.87
CA LYS A 292 16.03 26.74 -2.61
C LYS A 292 14.99 27.52 -1.83
N TYR A 293 14.97 27.34 -0.51
CA TYR A 293 14.11 28.08 0.41
C TYR A 293 14.98 28.73 1.48
N ARG A 294 14.89 30.06 1.63
CA ARG A 294 15.81 30.83 2.51
C ARG A 294 17.29 30.51 2.22
N ASN A 295 17.63 30.40 0.93
CA ASN A 295 18.95 30.02 0.40
C ASN A 295 19.38 28.56 0.67
N TYR A 296 18.55 27.72 1.30
CA TYR A 296 18.85 26.29 1.46
C TYR A 296 18.30 25.48 0.28
N CYS A 297 19.22 24.87 -0.47
CA CYS A 297 18.95 24.09 -1.67
C CYS A 297 18.41 22.69 -1.36
N SER A 298 17.58 22.19 -2.26
CA SER A 298 17.26 20.78 -2.43
C SER A 298 17.42 20.39 -3.91
N ASN A 299 17.36 19.10 -4.19
CA ASN A 299 17.43 18.58 -5.55
C ASN A 299 16.62 17.29 -5.70
N ILE A 300 15.93 17.16 -6.83
CA ILE A 300 15.22 15.94 -7.23
C ILE A 300 15.42 15.72 -8.73
N GLY A 301 15.61 14.46 -9.10
CA GLY A 301 15.83 14.06 -10.48
C GLY A 301 15.25 12.68 -10.75
N ARG A 302 14.53 12.58 -11.87
CA ARG A 302 13.79 11.38 -12.27
C ARG A 302 14.10 11.07 -13.72
N THR A 303 14.03 9.78 -14.04
CA THR A 303 14.07 9.30 -15.41
C THR A 303 12.72 8.67 -15.72
N TYR A 304 12.07 9.17 -16.76
CA TYR A 304 10.81 8.69 -17.27
C TYR A 304 11.06 7.91 -18.56
N LEU A 305 10.44 6.74 -18.64
CA LEU A 305 10.62 5.76 -19.69
C LEU A 305 9.36 5.76 -20.57
N ILE A 306 9.47 6.15 -21.83
CA ILE A 306 8.35 6.23 -22.78
C ILE A 306 8.46 5.03 -23.74
N ASP A 307 7.43 4.19 -23.76
CA ASP A 307 7.41 2.91 -24.49
C ASP A 307 8.75 2.14 -24.40
N PRO A 308 9.26 1.89 -23.17
CA PRO A 308 10.60 1.39 -22.98
C PRO A 308 10.74 -0.08 -23.37
N HIS A 309 11.90 -0.44 -23.89
CA HIS A 309 12.28 -1.84 -24.05
C HIS A 309 12.55 -2.50 -22.69
N ASN A 310 12.32 -3.82 -22.59
CA ASN A 310 12.55 -4.59 -21.36
C ASN A 310 13.97 -4.42 -20.76
N SER A 311 14.99 -4.17 -21.60
CA SER A 311 16.36 -3.91 -21.10
C SER A 311 16.50 -2.55 -20.43
N GLN A 312 15.79 -1.51 -20.90
CA GLN A 312 15.77 -0.19 -20.26
C GLN A 312 15.05 -0.26 -18.91
N GLN A 313 13.92 -0.98 -18.83
CA GLN A 313 13.20 -1.22 -17.58
C GLN A 313 14.06 -1.95 -16.54
N LYS A 314 14.72 -3.04 -16.93
CA LYS A 314 15.64 -3.78 -16.04
C LYS A 314 16.81 -2.93 -15.55
N MET A 315 17.36 -2.07 -16.41
CA MET A 315 18.45 -1.17 -16.02
C MET A 315 17.98 -0.07 -15.06
N TYR A 316 16.78 0.47 -15.26
CA TYR A 316 16.20 1.44 -14.33
C TYR A 316 15.87 0.81 -12.97
N ALA A 317 15.34 -0.41 -12.96
CA ALA A 317 15.13 -1.18 -11.74
C ALA A 317 16.42 -1.37 -10.95
N PHE A 318 17.52 -1.72 -11.64
CA PHE A 318 18.83 -1.81 -11.01
C PHE A 318 19.33 -0.46 -10.46
N LEU A 319 19.09 0.65 -11.16
CA LEU A 319 19.44 1.99 -10.68
C LEU A 319 18.69 2.36 -9.39
N HIS A 320 17.39 2.02 -9.32
CA HIS A 320 16.55 2.24 -8.14
C HIS A 320 16.97 1.37 -6.94
N GLU A 321 17.30 0.10 -7.20
CA GLU A 321 17.86 -0.81 -6.20
C GLU A 321 19.20 -0.29 -5.65
N LEU A 322 20.10 0.17 -6.53
CA LEU A 322 21.39 0.76 -6.15
C LEU A 322 21.22 2.00 -5.26
N GLN A 323 20.30 2.91 -5.61
CA GLN A 323 20.04 4.10 -4.78
C GLN A 323 19.49 3.70 -3.40
N THR A 324 18.54 2.76 -3.38
CA THR A 324 17.91 2.27 -2.15
C THR A 324 18.93 1.61 -1.24
N GLU A 325 19.77 0.72 -1.76
CA GLU A 325 20.81 0.06 -0.97
C GLU A 325 21.83 1.06 -0.40
N LEU A 326 22.27 2.03 -1.20
CA LEU A 326 23.19 3.07 -0.73
C LEU A 326 22.55 3.91 0.39
N ALA A 327 21.30 4.34 0.23
CA ALA A 327 20.57 5.13 1.22
C ALA A 327 20.32 4.38 2.53
N ASP A 328 19.93 3.10 2.43
CA ASP A 328 19.53 2.31 3.59
C ASP A 328 20.73 1.75 4.37
N LYS A 329 21.78 1.30 3.67
CA LYS A 329 22.90 0.59 4.32
C LYS A 329 24.17 1.42 4.48
N HIS A 330 24.47 2.34 3.55
CA HIS A 330 25.81 2.94 3.46
C HIS A 330 25.85 4.44 3.77
N LEU A 331 24.75 5.16 3.56
CA LEU A 331 24.67 6.61 3.74
C LEU A 331 24.44 6.99 5.21
N ARG A 332 25.46 6.80 6.06
CA ARG A 332 25.38 6.96 7.53
C ARG A 332 26.50 7.84 8.09
N ALA A 333 26.30 8.37 9.30
CA ALA A 333 27.35 9.08 10.02
C ALA A 333 28.57 8.17 10.23
N GLY A 334 29.78 8.71 10.09
CA GLY A 334 31.03 7.95 10.22
C GLY A 334 31.54 7.31 8.92
N ALA A 335 30.70 7.16 7.89
CA ALA A 335 31.15 6.69 6.56
C ALA A 335 31.93 7.78 5.82
N THR A 336 32.97 7.42 5.08
CA THR A 336 33.70 8.39 4.23
C THR A 336 33.07 8.51 2.84
N CYS A 337 33.20 9.68 2.22
CA CYS A 337 32.72 9.91 0.85
C CYS A 337 33.29 8.90 -0.16
N LYS A 338 34.54 8.48 0.04
CA LYS A 338 35.24 7.48 -0.77
C LYS A 338 34.66 6.09 -0.57
N ASP A 339 34.37 5.69 0.66
CA ASP A 339 33.86 4.35 0.96
C ASP A 339 32.49 4.15 0.32
N ILE A 340 31.60 5.15 0.43
CA ILE A 340 30.26 5.10 -0.18
C ILE A 340 30.36 4.99 -1.70
N TYR A 341 31.23 5.77 -2.34
CA TYR A 341 31.46 5.67 -3.79
C TYR A 341 32.06 4.31 -4.19
N THR A 342 33.01 3.81 -3.40
CA THR A 342 33.64 2.51 -3.65
C THR A 342 32.61 1.38 -3.56
N LYS A 343 31.71 1.43 -2.57
CA LYS A 343 30.60 0.48 -2.43
C LYS A 343 29.64 0.53 -3.61
N ALA A 344 29.26 1.72 -4.07
CA ALA A 344 28.44 1.85 -5.27
C ALA A 344 29.11 1.17 -6.49
N VAL A 345 30.41 1.40 -6.69
CA VAL A 345 31.18 0.78 -7.78
C VAL A 345 31.30 -0.74 -7.61
N GLU A 346 31.43 -1.25 -6.39
CA GLU A 346 31.44 -2.70 -6.10
C GLU A 346 30.11 -3.36 -6.46
N ILE A 347 28.96 -2.75 -6.09
CA ILE A 347 27.62 -3.25 -6.44
C ILE A 347 27.43 -3.24 -7.96
N VAL A 348 27.82 -2.15 -8.64
CA VAL A 348 27.75 -2.06 -10.11
C VAL A 348 28.62 -3.12 -10.77
N ARG A 349 29.85 -3.31 -10.30
CA ARG A 349 30.77 -4.31 -10.83
C ARG A 349 30.26 -5.74 -10.63
N ALA A 350 29.61 -6.02 -9.51
CA ALA A 350 29.02 -7.33 -9.23
C ALA A 350 27.87 -7.67 -10.20
N LYS A 351 27.15 -6.65 -10.68
CA LYS A 351 26.08 -6.82 -11.68
C LYS A 351 26.64 -7.03 -13.09
N ASP A 352 27.50 -6.13 -13.54
CA ASP A 352 28.21 -6.22 -14.83
C ASP A 352 29.43 -5.28 -14.83
N GLU A 353 30.61 -5.83 -15.08
CA GLU A 353 31.87 -5.08 -15.12
C GLU A 353 31.87 -3.98 -16.20
N LYS A 354 31.13 -4.16 -17.30
CA LYS A 354 31.05 -3.17 -18.38
C LYS A 354 30.31 -1.90 -17.95
N LEU A 355 29.33 -2.02 -17.05
CA LEU A 355 28.54 -0.88 -16.55
C LEU A 355 29.37 0.09 -15.71
N VAL A 356 30.52 -0.34 -15.18
CA VAL A 356 31.42 0.54 -14.41
C VAL A 356 31.94 1.70 -15.27
N GLN A 357 32.12 1.50 -16.59
CA GLN A 357 32.56 2.57 -17.49
C GLN A 357 31.46 3.60 -17.76
N SER A 358 30.21 3.14 -17.81
CA SER A 358 29.00 3.96 -17.97
C SER A 358 28.57 4.63 -16.66
N PHE A 359 29.04 4.16 -15.50
CA PHE A 359 28.62 4.71 -14.21
C PHE A 359 29.21 6.10 -13.95
N VAL A 360 28.44 6.95 -13.27
CA VAL A 360 28.88 8.31 -12.91
C VAL A 360 30.17 8.32 -12.07
N LYS A 361 31.02 9.33 -12.32
CA LYS A 361 32.33 9.50 -11.62
C LYS A 361 32.21 9.97 -10.17
N ASN A 362 31.02 10.42 -9.78
CA ASN A 362 30.65 10.80 -8.42
C ASN A 362 29.15 10.52 -8.27
N ILE A 363 28.72 10.09 -7.08
CA ILE A 363 27.33 9.71 -6.80
C ILE A 363 26.57 10.81 -6.06
N GLY A 364 27.05 12.05 -6.13
CA GLY A 364 26.44 13.18 -5.42
C GLY A 364 27.41 14.02 -4.61
N PHE A 365 26.86 14.87 -3.75
CA PHE A 365 27.59 15.85 -2.94
C PHE A 365 26.79 16.35 -1.75
N GLY A 366 27.48 16.96 -0.77
CA GLY A 366 26.82 17.74 0.28
C GLY A 366 26.03 18.92 -0.30
N ILE A 367 24.82 19.13 0.21
CA ILE A 367 23.89 20.20 -0.20
C ILE A 367 23.42 21.00 1.00
N GLY A 368 23.15 22.29 0.79
CA GLY A 368 22.68 23.21 1.83
C GLY A 368 22.60 24.63 1.28
N LEU A 369 23.35 25.56 1.86
CA LEU A 369 23.47 26.93 1.34
C LEU A 369 24.15 26.98 -0.04
N GLU A 370 25.01 26.01 -0.30
CA GLU A 370 25.56 25.75 -1.61
C GLU A 370 24.78 24.60 -2.23
N PHE A 371 24.41 24.75 -3.50
CA PHE A 371 23.84 23.64 -4.25
C PHE A 371 24.80 22.45 -4.25
N ARG A 372 26.08 22.69 -4.58
CA ARG A 372 27.13 21.68 -4.61
C ARG A 372 28.29 22.06 -3.71
N ASP A 373 28.40 21.40 -2.56
CA ASP A 373 29.56 21.55 -1.69
C ASP A 373 30.76 20.76 -2.24
N GLY A 374 31.75 21.50 -2.75
CA GLY A 374 33.00 20.93 -3.27
C GLY A 374 33.83 20.16 -2.23
N ALA A 375 33.63 20.40 -0.93
CA ALA A 375 34.34 19.67 0.13
C ALA A 375 33.78 18.25 0.33
N TYR A 376 32.48 18.04 0.10
CA TYR A 376 31.79 16.77 0.38
C TYR A 376 31.24 16.13 -0.90
N VAL A 377 32.05 16.06 -1.97
CA VAL A 377 31.70 15.31 -3.18
C VAL A 377 31.91 13.80 -2.93
N LEU A 378 30.86 12.99 -3.14
CA LEU A 378 30.91 11.52 -3.00
C LEU A 378 31.61 10.91 -4.21
N SER A 379 32.93 10.78 -4.11
CA SER A 379 33.79 10.27 -5.17
C SER A 379 34.94 9.45 -4.59
N GLY A 380 35.55 8.59 -5.40
CA GLY A 380 36.65 7.71 -4.97
C GLY A 380 37.93 8.42 -4.51
N LYS A 381 37.99 9.75 -4.56
CA LYS A 381 39.15 10.57 -4.15
C LYS A 381 38.93 11.30 -2.82
N ASN A 382 37.72 11.32 -2.27
CA ASN A 382 37.38 12.16 -1.13
C ASN A 382 37.28 11.34 0.16
N ASN A 383 38.22 11.51 1.09
CA ASN A 383 38.25 10.76 2.35
C ASN A 383 37.53 11.45 3.52
N ARG A 384 36.78 12.55 3.28
CA ARG A 384 36.04 13.22 4.35
C ARG A 384 34.91 12.34 4.87
N THR A 385 34.66 12.44 6.17
CA THR A 385 33.66 11.64 6.89
C THR A 385 32.32 12.39 6.95
N LEU A 386 31.22 11.68 6.67
CA LEU A 386 29.88 12.21 6.84
C LEU A 386 29.53 12.31 8.32
N LYS A 387 28.85 13.39 8.69
CA LYS A 387 28.43 13.69 10.07
C LYS A 387 26.91 13.63 10.17
N ARG A 388 26.42 13.42 11.38
CA ARG A 388 25.00 13.57 11.72
C ARG A 388 24.44 14.88 11.20
N ASP A 389 23.21 14.85 10.72
CA ASP A 389 22.46 16.01 10.26
C ASP A 389 23.09 16.75 9.07
N MET A 390 24.07 16.14 8.40
CA MET A 390 24.45 16.56 7.06
C MET A 390 23.32 16.24 6.09
N VAL A 391 23.18 17.06 5.06
CA VAL A 391 22.26 16.80 3.96
C VAL A 391 23.07 16.52 2.70
N ILE A 392 22.77 15.41 2.04
CA ILE A 392 23.45 14.92 0.84
C ILE A 392 22.44 14.90 -0.31
N ASN A 393 22.86 15.45 -1.44
CA ASN A 393 22.23 15.18 -2.72
C ASN A 393 22.85 13.91 -3.30
N LEU A 394 22.14 12.77 -3.25
CA LEU A 394 22.59 11.49 -3.80
C LEU A 394 22.10 11.40 -5.24
N SER A 395 23.02 11.40 -6.19
CA SER A 395 22.77 11.40 -7.63
C SER A 395 23.47 10.19 -8.25
N VAL A 396 22.71 9.15 -8.54
CA VAL A 396 23.21 7.92 -9.18
C VAL A 396 22.72 7.85 -10.62
N GLY A 397 23.55 7.35 -11.52
CA GLY A 397 23.17 7.26 -12.92
C GLY A 397 24.16 6.48 -13.79
N PHE A 398 23.69 6.14 -14.99
CA PHE A 398 24.45 5.48 -16.04
C PHE A 398 24.38 6.31 -17.32
N GLN A 399 25.52 6.52 -17.96
CA GLN A 399 25.71 7.30 -19.17
C GLN A 399 25.97 6.39 -20.37
N ASP A 400 25.62 6.88 -21.56
CA ASP A 400 26.01 6.30 -22.85
C ASP A 400 25.65 4.80 -22.97
N LEU A 401 24.45 4.41 -22.53
CA LEU A 401 23.93 3.05 -22.67
C LEU A 401 23.34 2.86 -24.08
N ASP A 402 23.61 1.73 -24.74
CA ASP A 402 23.07 1.48 -26.08
C ASP A 402 21.53 1.43 -26.09
N ASP A 403 20.89 2.28 -26.90
CA ASP A 403 19.42 2.32 -26.99
C ASP A 403 18.88 1.18 -27.88
N PRO A 404 18.11 0.22 -27.30
CA PRO A 404 17.50 -0.87 -28.07
C PRO A 404 16.40 -0.40 -29.02
N ASN A 405 15.72 0.71 -28.72
CA ASN A 405 14.62 1.26 -29.53
C ASN A 405 15.18 2.07 -30.72
N HIS A 406 16.30 2.76 -30.51
CA HIS A 406 16.94 3.61 -31.53
C HIS A 406 18.34 3.12 -31.90
N LYS A 407 18.45 2.32 -32.95
CA LYS A 407 19.75 1.78 -33.42
C LYS A 407 20.77 2.90 -33.70
N GLY A 408 21.91 2.85 -33.01
CA GLY A 408 23.00 3.83 -33.15
C GLY A 408 22.85 5.08 -32.29
N GLN A 409 21.82 5.16 -31.45
CA GLN A 409 21.69 6.15 -30.39
C GLN A 409 21.99 5.51 -29.03
N VAL A 410 22.20 6.37 -28.03
CA VAL A 410 22.41 5.98 -26.64
C VAL A 410 21.34 6.59 -25.75
N TYR A 411 21.05 5.98 -24.61
CA TYR A 411 20.24 6.56 -23.55
C TYR A 411 21.04 6.68 -22.25
N SER A 412 20.51 7.42 -21.29
CA SER A 412 21.09 7.53 -19.96
C SER A 412 20.00 7.44 -18.91
N LEU A 413 20.38 7.04 -17.70
CA LEU A 413 19.47 6.95 -16.56
C LEU A 413 20.05 7.76 -15.41
N LEU A 414 19.20 8.49 -14.70
CA LEU A 414 19.56 9.35 -13.59
C LEU A 414 18.46 9.33 -12.53
N LEU A 415 18.88 9.13 -11.28
CA LEU A 415 18.01 9.20 -10.12
C LEU A 415 18.69 10.06 -9.05
N ILE A 416 17.99 11.10 -8.61
CA ILE A 416 18.51 12.09 -7.67
C ILE A 416 17.50 12.34 -6.55
N ASP A 417 17.96 12.23 -5.31
CA ASP A 417 17.18 12.58 -4.13
C ASP A 417 18.02 13.30 -3.07
N THR A 418 17.34 14.09 -2.25
CA THR A 418 17.94 14.81 -1.13
C THR A 418 17.74 14.02 0.17
N PHE A 419 18.83 13.72 0.87
CA PHE A 419 18.86 12.87 2.06
C PHE A 419 19.43 13.60 3.28
N ARG A 420 18.86 13.37 4.45
CA ARG A 420 19.46 13.72 5.75
C ARG A 420 20.18 12.51 6.33
N ILE A 421 21.43 12.71 6.76
CA ILE A 421 22.25 11.71 7.44
C ILE A 421 21.81 11.55 8.89
N ASN A 422 21.53 10.31 9.28
CA ASN A 422 21.23 9.92 10.66
C ASN A 422 22.46 9.29 11.34
N ASP A 423 22.46 9.25 12.68
CA ASP A 423 23.52 8.57 13.46
C ASP A 423 23.45 7.05 13.23
N ASP A 424 22.32 6.46 13.63
CA ASP A 424 22.03 5.04 13.48
C ASP A 424 20.75 4.87 12.66
N GLY A 425 20.81 4.09 11.58
CA GLY A 425 19.67 3.80 10.70
C GLY A 425 19.86 4.27 9.26
N ALA A 426 18.84 4.02 8.42
CA ALA A 426 18.80 4.48 7.04
C ALA A 426 18.78 6.01 6.97
N ALA A 427 19.32 6.59 5.90
CA ALA A 427 19.22 8.02 5.66
C ALA A 427 17.75 8.44 5.44
N THR A 428 17.35 9.60 5.95
CA THR A 428 15.98 10.09 5.78
C THR A 428 15.83 10.80 4.45
N PHE A 429 14.92 10.33 3.60
CA PHE A 429 14.49 11.04 2.39
C PHE A 429 13.82 12.37 2.75
N LEU A 430 14.25 13.46 2.11
CA LEU A 430 13.59 14.77 2.19
C LEU A 430 12.72 15.06 0.95
N THR A 431 13.01 14.40 -0.18
CA THR A 431 12.23 14.41 -1.42
C THR A 431 11.33 13.18 -1.53
N ASP A 432 10.29 13.24 -2.35
CA ASP A 432 9.31 12.15 -2.51
C ASP A 432 9.97 10.91 -3.16
N ARG A 433 10.11 9.82 -2.39
CA ARG A 433 10.73 8.56 -2.82
C ARG A 433 9.97 7.93 -3.99
N VAL A 434 10.70 7.37 -4.97
CA VAL A 434 10.13 6.51 -6.02
C VAL A 434 9.60 5.22 -5.39
N ARG A 435 8.29 4.97 -5.52
CA ARG A 435 7.58 3.84 -4.87
C ARG A 435 7.72 2.54 -5.66
N GLY A 436 7.63 2.60 -6.99
CA GLY A 436 7.87 1.47 -7.88
C GLY A 436 8.49 1.90 -9.22
N THR A 437 9.15 0.96 -9.90
CA THR A 437 9.75 1.20 -11.23
C THR A 437 8.73 1.42 -12.33
N ASN A 438 7.51 0.92 -12.13
CA ASN A 438 6.40 1.01 -13.09
C ASN A 438 5.78 2.42 -13.11
N ASP A 439 5.86 3.17 -12.01
CA ASP A 439 5.37 4.56 -11.93
C ASP A 439 6.10 5.51 -12.90
N MET A 440 7.29 5.09 -13.36
CA MET A 440 8.17 5.88 -14.22
C MET A 440 8.08 5.45 -15.69
N ALA A 441 7.27 4.44 -16.01
CA ALA A 441 7.07 3.94 -17.37
C ALA A 441 5.70 4.41 -17.93
N PHE A 442 5.73 5.04 -19.09
CA PHE A 442 4.57 5.55 -19.83
C PHE A 442 4.43 4.77 -21.13
N PHE A 443 3.20 4.35 -21.44
CA PHE A 443 2.88 3.62 -22.67
C PHE A 443 1.83 4.39 -23.46
N PHE A 444 2.16 4.80 -24.69
CA PHE A 444 1.22 5.53 -25.56
C PHE A 444 0.74 4.59 -26.67
N LYS A 445 -0.59 4.46 -26.80
CA LYS A 445 -1.21 3.72 -27.91
C LYS A 445 -1.37 4.69 -29.09
N ASP A 446 -0.83 4.36 -30.26
CA ASP A 446 -1.12 5.11 -31.49
C ASP A 446 -2.57 4.88 -31.92
N ASP A 447 -3.37 5.95 -31.96
CA ASP A 447 -4.80 5.97 -32.34
C ASP A 447 -5.07 5.89 -33.86
N GLU A 448 -4.16 5.33 -34.68
CA GLU A 448 -4.33 5.21 -36.14
C GLU A 448 -4.32 3.78 -36.73
N GLU A 449 -4.45 2.72 -35.93
CA GLU A 449 -4.74 1.38 -36.46
C GLU A 449 -6.15 0.92 -36.09
N GLU A 450 -7.04 0.98 -37.09
CA GLU A 450 -8.33 0.27 -37.12
C GLU A 450 -8.14 -1.20 -36.73
N GLU A 451 -9.13 -1.74 -36.01
CA GLU A 451 -9.29 -3.14 -35.61
C GLU A 451 -8.64 -4.15 -36.60
N GLN A 452 -7.44 -4.62 -36.26
CA GLN A 452 -7.00 -5.95 -36.61
C GLN A 452 -6.44 -6.64 -35.37
N VAL A 453 -7.13 -7.71 -34.98
CA VAL A 453 -6.71 -8.66 -33.96
C VAL A 453 -5.37 -9.27 -34.39
N GLU A 454 -4.27 -8.82 -33.79
CA GLU A 454 -2.99 -9.53 -33.80
C GLU A 454 -2.66 -10.08 -32.41
N GLU A 455 -2.69 -11.41 -32.28
CA GLU A 455 -2.04 -12.19 -31.24
C GLU A 455 -0.55 -11.82 -31.18
N ARG A 456 -0.09 -11.09 -30.15
CA ARG A 456 1.35 -10.85 -29.93
C ARG A 456 1.90 -11.71 -28.80
N ARG A 457 2.48 -12.84 -29.20
CA ARG A 457 3.51 -13.57 -28.46
C ARG A 457 4.76 -12.70 -28.29
N SER A 458 5.38 -12.78 -27.12
CA SER A 458 6.65 -12.14 -26.77
C SER A 458 7.86 -12.91 -27.34
N PRO A 459 8.93 -12.25 -27.81
CA PRO A 459 10.19 -12.94 -28.12
C PRO A 459 11.28 -12.67 -27.09
N VAL A 460 11.92 -13.77 -26.63
CA VAL A 460 13.26 -13.79 -26.02
C VAL A 460 14.30 -14.02 -27.12
N LYS A 461 15.42 -13.27 -27.08
CA LYS A 461 16.59 -13.40 -27.95
C LYS A 461 17.43 -14.65 -27.60
N THR A 462 18.01 -15.33 -28.61
CA THR A 462 19.47 -15.43 -28.82
C THR A 462 19.83 -15.89 -30.24
N ASP A 463 21.06 -15.58 -30.65
CA ASP A 463 21.61 -15.41 -32.00
C ASP A 463 21.63 -16.60 -32.97
N GLY A 464 21.59 -16.28 -34.27
CA GLY A 464 21.93 -17.18 -35.38
C GLY A 464 21.81 -16.52 -36.77
N LYS A 465 22.93 -16.00 -37.28
CA LYS A 465 23.13 -15.40 -38.61
C LYS A 465 22.83 -16.42 -39.74
N ILE A 466 22.14 -16.05 -40.83
CA ILE A 466 22.41 -16.38 -42.26
C ILE A 466 21.31 -15.78 -43.17
N THR A 467 21.71 -15.56 -44.43
CA THR A 467 21.28 -14.61 -45.46
C THR A 467 20.10 -15.03 -46.37
N SER A 468 19.49 -13.99 -46.97
CA SER A 468 18.98 -13.89 -48.36
C SER A 468 17.69 -14.62 -48.79
N GLY A 469 16.67 -13.81 -49.12
CA GLY A 469 15.97 -13.79 -50.41
C GLY A 469 15.23 -15.05 -50.89
N GLY A 470 13.91 -14.93 -51.09
CA GLY A 470 13.19 -15.83 -52.01
C GLY A 470 11.73 -16.04 -51.64
N LYS A 471 10.84 -15.62 -52.54
CA LYS A 471 9.41 -15.97 -52.57
C LYS A 471 9.20 -17.49 -52.47
N VAL A 472 8.01 -17.88 -51.98
CA VAL A 472 7.09 -18.89 -52.55
C VAL A 472 6.50 -19.88 -51.50
N LEU A 473 5.16 -20.01 -51.54
CA LEU A 473 4.25 -21.12 -51.15
C LEU A 473 3.92 -21.42 -49.67
N ARG A 474 2.72 -20.91 -49.31
CA ARG A 474 1.65 -21.53 -48.52
C ARG A 474 1.71 -23.07 -48.40
N ASN A 475 2.02 -23.61 -47.22
CA ASN A 475 1.26 -24.72 -46.60
C ASN A 475 1.68 -24.98 -45.13
N LYS A 476 0.66 -25.27 -44.30
CA LYS A 476 0.64 -26.05 -43.03
C LYS A 476 1.90 -26.05 -42.14
N ASN A 477 1.82 -25.38 -40.98
CA ASN A 477 2.05 -25.96 -39.65
C ASN A 477 1.90 -24.87 -38.57
N ARG A 478 0.78 -24.90 -37.84
CA ARG A 478 0.50 -24.10 -36.65
C ARG A 478 0.69 -25.08 -35.48
N GLY A 479 1.84 -25.07 -34.80
CA GLY A 479 2.08 -26.03 -33.72
C GLY A 479 3.46 -26.04 -33.05
N THR A 480 4.34 -25.06 -33.22
CA THR A 480 5.72 -25.15 -32.66
C THR A 480 6.22 -23.88 -31.96
N ILE A 481 5.34 -22.94 -31.59
CA ILE A 481 5.75 -21.72 -30.86
C ILE A 481 5.20 -21.69 -29.42
N ASP A 482 4.13 -22.43 -29.07
CA ASP A 482 3.65 -22.54 -27.67
C ASP A 482 4.57 -23.36 -26.76
N ASP A 483 5.28 -24.36 -27.30
CA ASP A 483 6.07 -25.28 -26.48
C ASP A 483 7.17 -24.56 -25.67
N THR A 484 7.78 -23.49 -26.22
CA THR A 484 8.86 -22.77 -25.52
C THR A 484 8.41 -21.88 -24.35
N ALA A 485 7.14 -21.49 -24.28
CA ALA A 485 6.59 -20.73 -23.15
C ALA A 485 6.12 -21.69 -22.04
N ALA A 486 5.45 -22.77 -22.43
CA ALA A 486 5.03 -23.84 -21.53
C ALA A 486 6.24 -24.53 -20.85
N GLU A 487 7.33 -24.77 -21.57
CA GLU A 487 8.58 -25.33 -21.00
C GLU A 487 9.23 -24.40 -19.98
N LYS A 488 9.21 -23.08 -20.22
CA LYS A 488 9.74 -22.09 -19.26
C LYS A 488 8.89 -22.00 -18.00
N MET A 489 7.57 -22.04 -18.15
CA MET A 489 6.63 -22.10 -17.04
C MET A 489 6.85 -23.39 -16.22
N LYS A 490 6.99 -24.55 -16.88
CA LYS A 490 7.29 -25.83 -16.20
C LYS A 490 8.62 -25.77 -15.43
N ALA A 491 9.65 -25.12 -15.99
CA ALA A 491 10.94 -24.95 -15.31
C ALA A 491 10.84 -23.99 -14.11
N HIS A 492 10.08 -22.90 -14.22
CA HIS A 492 9.85 -21.94 -13.14
C HIS A 492 9.06 -22.57 -11.99
N GLN A 493 7.96 -23.27 -12.30
CA GLN A 493 7.14 -23.99 -11.32
C GLN A 493 7.92 -25.09 -10.60
N LYS A 494 8.85 -25.77 -11.27
CA LYS A 494 9.75 -26.75 -10.64
C LYS A 494 10.71 -26.10 -9.64
N GLU A 495 11.22 -24.90 -9.94
CA GLU A 495 12.05 -24.13 -9.03
C GLU A 495 11.25 -23.62 -7.83
N LEU A 496 10.03 -23.12 -8.05
CA LEU A 496 9.10 -22.70 -6.99
C LEU A 496 8.74 -23.86 -6.05
N ALA A 497 8.41 -25.03 -6.60
CA ALA A 497 8.12 -26.23 -5.81
C ALA A 497 9.31 -26.63 -4.93
N LYS A 498 10.54 -26.51 -5.46
CA LYS A 498 11.76 -26.79 -4.69
C LYS A 498 11.98 -25.76 -3.58
N GLN A 499 11.79 -24.47 -3.87
CA GLN A 499 11.92 -23.41 -2.86
C GLN A 499 10.88 -23.58 -1.74
N LYS A 500 9.64 -23.95 -2.09
CA LYS A 500 8.58 -24.27 -1.11
C LYS A 500 8.93 -25.47 -0.24
N GLN A 501 9.53 -26.51 -0.83
CA GLN A 501 10.01 -27.67 -0.07
C GLN A 501 11.13 -27.28 0.92
N GLU A 502 12.10 -26.49 0.47
CA GLU A 502 13.21 -26.01 1.31
C GLU A 502 12.71 -25.08 2.43
N ASP A 503 11.74 -24.20 2.14
CA ASP A 503 11.11 -23.31 3.11
C ASP A 503 10.25 -24.08 4.13
N GLY A 504 9.45 -25.06 3.69
CA GLY A 504 8.71 -25.96 4.57
C GLY A 504 9.62 -26.70 5.55
N LEU A 505 10.70 -27.31 5.05
CA LEU A 505 11.72 -27.96 5.88
C LEU A 505 12.35 -26.98 6.87
N ALA A 506 12.67 -25.76 6.45
CA ALA A 506 13.29 -24.75 7.33
C ALA A 506 12.32 -24.24 8.43
N ARG A 507 11.04 -24.04 8.09
CA ARG A 507 10.00 -23.56 9.01
C ARG A 507 9.71 -24.56 10.13
N PHE A 508 9.72 -25.86 9.82
CA PHE A 508 9.33 -26.91 10.75
C PHE A 508 10.52 -27.69 11.38
N ALA A 509 11.78 -27.37 11.04
CA ALA A 509 12.99 -28.04 11.59
C ALA A 509 13.39 -27.63 13.03
N GLY A 510 12.75 -26.63 13.64
CA GLY A 510 13.08 -26.16 14.99
C GLY A 510 12.37 -26.92 16.11
N GLU A 511 13.00 -27.04 17.28
CA GLU A 511 12.39 -27.57 18.53
C GLU A 511 11.17 -26.74 19.01
N ASP A 512 11.02 -25.52 18.49
CA ASP A 512 9.86 -24.61 18.62
C ASP A 512 9.25 -24.29 17.23
N GLY A 513 9.25 -25.23 16.28
CA GLY A 513 8.53 -25.06 15.02
C GLY A 513 7.06 -24.69 15.31
N GLU A 514 6.42 -23.89 14.45
CA GLU A 514 4.99 -23.54 14.54
C GLU A 514 4.04 -24.75 14.38
N GLY A 515 4.49 -25.95 14.77
CA GLY A 515 3.68 -27.13 15.00
C GLY A 515 3.00 -27.07 16.37
N ASN A 516 1.76 -26.56 16.37
CA ASN A 516 0.66 -27.08 17.17
C ASN A 516 0.78 -27.21 18.71
N ALA A 517 1.63 -26.44 19.40
CA ALA A 517 1.55 -26.36 20.87
C ALA A 517 0.27 -25.64 21.41
N ALA A 518 -0.50 -24.99 20.53
CA ALA A 518 -1.69 -24.21 20.94
C ALA A 518 -3.02 -24.99 20.91
N ASN A 519 -3.03 -26.24 20.44
CA ASN A 519 -4.26 -27.04 20.27
C ASN A 519 -4.30 -28.33 21.12
N GLU A 520 -3.53 -28.41 22.21
CA GLU A 520 -3.94 -29.31 23.29
C GLU A 520 -5.27 -28.78 23.83
N LYS A 521 -6.36 -29.47 23.51
CA LYS A 521 -7.67 -29.15 24.08
C LYS A 521 -7.59 -29.34 25.58
N VAL A 522 -7.38 -28.24 26.30
CA VAL A 522 -7.37 -28.22 27.75
C VAL A 522 -8.72 -28.71 28.25
N PHE A 523 -8.72 -29.84 28.95
CA PHE A 523 -9.92 -30.38 29.58
C PHE A 523 -10.49 -29.38 30.59
N LYS A 524 -11.66 -28.79 30.30
CA LYS A 524 -12.41 -28.00 31.28
C LYS A 524 -13.06 -28.97 32.28
N LYS A 525 -12.46 -29.13 33.47
CA LYS A 525 -13.06 -29.91 34.56
C LYS A 525 -14.38 -29.26 35.01
N PHE A 526 -15.50 -29.93 34.72
CA PHE A 526 -16.82 -29.48 35.11
C PHE A 526 -17.09 -29.82 36.59
N GLU A 527 -17.04 -28.81 37.46
CA GLU A 527 -17.29 -28.95 38.89
C GLU A 527 -18.69 -28.41 39.24
N SER A 528 -19.62 -29.30 39.59
CA SER A 528 -20.99 -28.91 39.97
C SER A 528 -21.06 -28.12 41.27
N TYR A 529 -20.36 -28.58 42.32
CA TYR A 529 -20.35 -27.93 43.64
C TYR A 529 -18.97 -28.07 44.29
N LYS A 530 -18.40 -26.94 44.72
CA LYS A 530 -17.08 -26.91 45.39
C LYS A 530 -17.10 -27.37 46.85
N ARG A 531 -18.26 -27.26 47.50
CA ARG A 531 -18.45 -27.52 48.93
C ARG A 531 -19.86 -28.06 49.17
N GLU A 532 -19.99 -28.94 50.16
CA GLU A 532 -21.26 -29.57 50.55
C GLU A 532 -22.36 -28.57 50.89
N ASN A 533 -22.02 -27.46 51.55
CA ASN A 533 -22.97 -26.41 51.95
C ASN A 533 -23.68 -25.69 50.78
N LEU A 534 -23.21 -25.90 49.54
CA LEU A 534 -23.81 -25.32 48.34
C LEU A 534 -24.89 -26.23 47.73
N LEU A 535 -25.04 -27.46 48.22
CA LEU A 535 -26.12 -28.36 47.80
C LEU A 535 -27.48 -27.84 48.32
N PRO A 536 -28.55 -27.88 47.51
CA PRO A 536 -29.86 -27.44 47.97
C PRO A 536 -30.37 -28.26 49.16
N SER A 537 -30.99 -27.61 50.15
CA SER A 537 -31.50 -28.30 51.36
C SER A 537 -32.57 -29.37 51.08
N LYS A 538 -33.25 -29.29 49.93
CA LYS A 538 -34.24 -30.26 49.45
C LYS A 538 -33.64 -31.60 48.98
N VAL A 539 -32.31 -31.71 48.93
CA VAL A 539 -31.61 -32.94 48.53
C VAL A 539 -31.84 -34.10 49.51
N ALA A 540 -32.21 -33.80 50.76
CA ALA A 540 -32.56 -34.80 51.78
C ALA A 540 -33.76 -35.69 51.40
N ASP A 541 -34.62 -35.24 50.48
CA ASP A 541 -35.81 -35.99 50.03
C ASP A 541 -35.49 -37.13 49.05
N LEU A 542 -34.23 -37.26 48.60
CA LEU A 542 -33.76 -38.28 47.64
C LEU A 542 -34.60 -38.37 46.35
N LYS A 543 -35.06 -37.23 45.85
CA LYS A 543 -35.75 -37.12 44.56
C LYS A 543 -34.82 -36.55 43.50
N ILE A 544 -35.07 -36.91 42.24
CA ILE A 544 -34.40 -36.27 41.10
C ILE A 544 -34.75 -34.79 41.12
N MET A 545 -33.73 -33.94 41.03
CA MET A 545 -33.85 -32.48 41.07
C MET A 545 -32.88 -31.85 40.09
N VAL A 546 -33.32 -30.77 39.46
CA VAL A 546 -32.50 -29.95 38.57
C VAL A 546 -32.15 -28.65 39.30
N ASP A 547 -30.86 -28.33 39.40
CA ASP A 547 -30.39 -27.05 39.89
C ASP A 547 -29.96 -26.17 38.69
N HIS A 548 -30.82 -25.23 38.34
CA HIS A 548 -30.56 -24.27 37.26
C HIS A 548 -29.38 -23.35 37.56
N ARG A 549 -29.10 -23.03 38.84
CA ARG A 549 -28.03 -22.10 39.22
C ARG A 549 -26.66 -22.75 39.11
N ALA A 550 -26.54 -24.01 39.51
CA ALA A 550 -25.31 -24.79 39.41
C ALA A 550 -25.19 -25.59 38.10
N GLN A 551 -26.16 -25.43 37.19
CA GLN A 551 -26.25 -26.15 35.91
C GLN A 551 -26.05 -27.67 36.09
N SER A 552 -26.66 -28.24 37.14
CA SER A 552 -26.39 -29.61 37.57
C SER A 552 -27.68 -30.36 37.88
N ILE A 553 -27.69 -31.66 37.59
CA ILE A 553 -28.78 -32.59 37.88
C ILE A 553 -28.35 -33.43 39.07
N ILE A 554 -29.17 -33.48 40.10
CA ILE A 554 -28.92 -34.30 41.29
C ILE A 554 -29.73 -35.58 41.17
N LEU A 555 -29.01 -36.70 41.11
CA LEU A 555 -29.56 -38.02 40.92
C LEU A 555 -29.37 -38.88 42.18
N PRO A 556 -30.43 -39.56 42.68
CA PRO A 556 -30.30 -40.46 43.80
C PRO A 556 -29.71 -41.80 43.35
N ILE A 557 -28.53 -42.16 43.87
CA ILE A 557 -27.85 -43.44 43.61
C ILE A 557 -27.74 -44.19 44.94
N TYR A 558 -28.49 -45.29 45.09
CA TYR A 558 -28.47 -46.15 46.28
C TYR A 558 -28.55 -45.41 47.64
N GLY A 559 -29.35 -44.35 47.72
CA GLY A 559 -29.55 -43.55 48.94
C GLY A 559 -28.62 -42.34 49.09
N TYR A 560 -27.73 -42.10 48.13
CA TYR A 560 -26.86 -40.92 48.06
C TYR A 560 -27.34 -39.98 46.96
N ALA A 561 -27.34 -38.68 47.22
CA ALA A 561 -27.63 -37.68 46.21
C ALA A 561 -26.34 -37.25 45.51
N VAL A 562 -26.20 -37.60 44.23
CA VAL A 562 -24.99 -37.35 43.45
C VAL A 562 -25.27 -36.29 42.39
N PRO A 563 -24.56 -35.14 42.41
CA PRO A 563 -24.69 -34.10 41.40
C PRO A 563 -23.90 -34.46 40.13
N PHE A 564 -24.53 -34.27 38.98
CA PHE A 564 -23.92 -34.38 37.66
C PHE A 564 -24.08 -33.05 36.91
N HIS A 565 -22.99 -32.49 36.41
CA HIS A 565 -23.05 -31.27 35.60
C HIS A 565 -23.74 -31.56 34.26
N ILE A 566 -24.54 -30.62 33.74
CA ILE A 566 -25.34 -30.84 32.52
C ILE A 566 -24.49 -31.18 31.29
N ASN A 567 -23.26 -30.64 31.19
CA ASN A 567 -22.33 -30.94 30.11
C ASN A 567 -21.84 -32.40 30.09
N THR A 568 -21.99 -33.15 31.19
CA THR A 568 -21.68 -34.58 31.25
C THR A 568 -22.80 -35.46 30.68
N LEU A 569 -23.97 -34.88 30.40
CA LEU A 569 -25.15 -35.58 29.91
C LEU A 569 -25.23 -35.54 28.38
N LYS A 570 -25.24 -36.71 27.73
CA LYS A 570 -25.38 -36.85 26.28
C LYS A 570 -26.82 -36.60 25.83
N ASN A 571 -27.78 -37.31 26.40
CA ASN A 571 -29.20 -37.08 26.14
C ASN A 571 -30.05 -37.70 27.26
N VAL A 572 -31.33 -37.31 27.29
CA VAL A 572 -32.34 -37.94 28.15
C VAL A 572 -33.41 -38.53 27.24
N SER A 573 -33.94 -39.69 27.63
CA SER A 573 -35.04 -40.36 26.95
C SER A 573 -36.11 -40.73 27.97
N LYS A 574 -37.37 -40.54 27.59
CA LYS A 574 -38.54 -40.93 28.37
C LYS A 574 -39.26 -42.06 27.62
N SER A 575 -39.59 -43.15 28.29
CA SER A 575 -40.45 -44.20 27.75
C SER A 575 -41.56 -44.55 28.74
N ASP A 576 -42.79 -44.65 28.25
CA ASP A 576 -43.97 -45.00 29.04
C ASP A 576 -44.34 -46.46 28.74
N GLU A 577 -44.20 -47.37 29.72
CA GLU A 577 -44.56 -48.78 29.60
C GLU A 577 -45.66 -49.13 30.63
N GLY A 578 -46.92 -49.08 30.21
CA GLY A 578 -48.07 -49.41 31.05
C GLY A 578 -48.24 -48.41 32.21
N GLU A 579 -48.19 -48.91 33.45
CA GLU A 579 -48.33 -48.09 34.68
C GLU A 579 -47.01 -47.44 35.14
N TYR A 580 -45.91 -47.69 34.45
CA TYR A 580 -44.58 -47.19 34.83
C TYR A 580 -43.97 -46.33 33.71
N THR A 581 -43.44 -45.18 34.10
CA THR A 581 -42.62 -44.33 33.25
C THR A 581 -41.15 -44.54 33.58
N TYR A 582 -40.33 -44.70 32.55
CA TYR A 582 -38.88 -44.76 32.64
C TYR A 582 -38.26 -43.45 32.17
N LEU A 583 -37.33 -42.91 32.96
CA LEU A 583 -36.48 -41.78 32.60
C LEU A 583 -35.04 -42.27 32.52
N ARG A 584 -34.49 -42.33 31.31
CA ARG A 584 -33.14 -42.79 31.04
C ARG A 584 -32.23 -41.60 30.69
N LEU A 585 -31.23 -41.39 31.52
CA LEU A 585 -30.17 -40.39 31.34
C LEU A 585 -28.94 -41.10 30.77
N ASN A 586 -28.49 -40.69 29.59
CA ASN A 586 -27.26 -41.21 28.99
C ASN A 586 -26.16 -40.16 29.15
N PHE A 587 -25.01 -40.57 29.67
CA PHE A 587 -23.87 -39.68 29.91
C PHE A 587 -22.83 -39.80 28.80
N VAL A 588 -22.00 -38.77 28.66
CA VAL A 588 -20.88 -38.76 27.73
C VAL A 588 -19.79 -39.69 28.30
N THR A 589 -19.35 -40.67 27.51
CA THR A 589 -18.31 -41.63 27.87
C THR A 589 -17.30 -41.75 26.74
N PRO A 590 -16.00 -42.00 27.02
CA PRO A 590 -14.99 -42.22 25.99
C PRO A 590 -15.39 -43.38 25.05
N GLY A 591 -15.15 -43.24 23.75
CA GLY A 591 -15.44 -44.28 22.73
C GLY A 591 -16.90 -44.41 22.26
N GLN A 592 -17.82 -43.56 22.72
CA GLN A 592 -19.24 -43.61 22.32
C GLN A 592 -19.64 -42.69 21.16
N ILE A 593 -18.73 -41.85 20.67
CA ILE A 593 -18.98 -40.90 19.60
C ILE A 593 -18.29 -41.44 18.35
N ALA A 594 -18.92 -42.43 17.71
CA ALA A 594 -18.59 -42.77 16.32
C ALA A 594 -19.11 -41.64 15.43
N GLY A 595 -18.29 -40.61 15.18
CA GLY A 595 -18.57 -39.54 14.22
C GLY A 595 -18.01 -38.16 14.59
N LYS A 596 -17.12 -37.62 13.74
CA LYS A 596 -16.63 -36.23 13.50
C LYS A 596 -16.42 -35.23 14.68
N LYS A 597 -16.74 -35.53 15.93
CA LYS A 597 -16.39 -34.76 17.14
C LYS A 597 -15.63 -35.68 18.09
N GLU A 598 -14.47 -36.16 17.66
CA GLU A 598 -13.78 -37.26 18.31
C GLU A 598 -13.04 -36.89 19.59
N ASP A 599 -13.12 -35.66 20.05
CA ASP A 599 -12.13 -35.21 21.00
C ASP A 599 -12.73 -34.17 21.93
N VAL A 600 -13.62 -34.69 22.79
CA VAL A 600 -13.89 -34.10 24.10
C VAL A 600 -12.78 -34.65 24.98
N PRO A 601 -11.82 -33.83 25.42
CA PRO A 601 -10.74 -34.29 26.29
C PRO A 601 -11.36 -34.90 27.55
N PHE A 602 -10.72 -35.90 28.11
CA PHE A 602 -11.04 -36.41 29.45
C PHE A 602 -9.76 -36.35 30.28
N ASP A 603 -9.87 -35.99 31.56
CA ASP A 603 -8.74 -35.94 32.51
C ASP A 603 -8.03 -37.30 32.62
N ASP A 604 -8.81 -38.38 32.54
CA ASP A 604 -8.34 -39.76 32.55
C ASP A 604 -9.24 -40.63 31.64
N PRO A 605 -8.79 -41.01 30.44
CA PRO A 605 -9.57 -41.83 29.51
C PRO A 605 -9.77 -43.28 30.01
N ASP A 606 -8.93 -43.76 30.93
CA ASP A 606 -9.00 -45.11 31.50
C ASP A 606 -9.86 -45.18 32.78
N ALA A 607 -10.44 -44.06 33.22
CA ALA A 607 -11.32 -44.02 34.37
C ALA A 607 -12.64 -44.79 34.14
N THR A 608 -13.29 -45.21 35.23
CA THR A 608 -14.59 -45.89 35.15
C THR A 608 -15.72 -44.86 34.98
N PHE A 609 -16.37 -44.84 33.81
CA PHE A 609 -17.48 -43.92 33.53
C PHE A 609 -18.86 -44.57 33.62
N VAL A 610 -19.86 -43.80 34.05
CA VAL A 610 -21.27 -44.21 34.00
C VAL A 610 -21.80 -44.00 32.58
N ARG A 611 -22.28 -45.06 31.94
CA ARG A 611 -22.85 -44.99 30.57
C ARG A 611 -24.27 -44.42 30.55
N SER A 612 -25.14 -44.99 31.37
CA SER A 612 -26.55 -44.59 31.43
C SER A 612 -27.17 -44.98 32.75
N MET A 613 -28.11 -44.18 33.23
CA MET A 613 -28.92 -44.45 34.42
C MET A 613 -30.39 -44.40 34.03
N SER A 614 -31.16 -45.40 34.47
CA SER A 614 -32.59 -45.50 34.20
C SER A 614 -33.36 -45.49 35.51
N TYR A 615 -34.25 -44.51 35.68
CA TYR A 615 -35.16 -44.41 36.80
C TYR A 615 -36.55 -44.84 36.37
N ARG A 616 -37.26 -45.54 37.26
CA ARG A 616 -38.63 -46.02 37.05
C ARG A 616 -39.54 -45.41 38.11
N SER A 617 -40.69 -44.88 37.71
CA SER A 617 -41.69 -44.32 38.62
C SER A 617 -43.10 -44.57 38.09
N THR A 618 -44.09 -44.58 38.98
CA THR A 618 -45.53 -44.58 38.63
C THR A 618 -46.06 -43.17 38.36
N ASP A 619 -45.30 -42.13 38.71
CA ASP A 619 -45.65 -40.72 38.54
C ASP A 619 -45.16 -40.19 37.17
N SER A 620 -46.03 -40.31 36.16
CA SER A 620 -45.73 -39.89 34.78
C SER A 620 -45.65 -38.36 34.63
N GLN A 621 -46.41 -37.59 35.42
CA GLN A 621 -46.45 -36.13 35.32
C GLN A 621 -45.10 -35.53 35.73
N ARG A 622 -44.58 -35.96 36.89
CA ARG A 622 -43.28 -35.48 37.38
C ARG A 622 -42.12 -35.86 36.46
N PHE A 623 -42.12 -37.06 35.88
CA PHE A 623 -41.08 -37.46 34.92
C PHE A 623 -41.16 -36.68 33.61
N THR A 624 -42.35 -36.25 33.20
CA THR A 624 -42.55 -35.37 32.05
C THR A 624 -42.03 -33.95 32.34
N GLU A 625 -42.29 -33.41 33.53
CA GLU A 625 -41.74 -32.12 33.97
C GLU A 625 -40.20 -32.15 34.03
N LEU A 626 -39.62 -33.17 34.67
CA LEU A 626 -38.17 -33.36 34.75
C LEU A 626 -37.51 -33.53 33.39
N TYR A 627 -38.14 -34.28 32.48
CA TYR A 627 -37.66 -34.41 31.10
C TYR A 627 -37.60 -33.05 30.40
N ARG A 628 -38.64 -32.22 30.55
CA ARG A 628 -38.68 -30.87 29.98
C ARG A 628 -37.61 -29.96 30.59
N GLU A 629 -37.52 -29.90 31.92
CA GLU A 629 -36.54 -29.07 32.63
C GLU A 629 -35.09 -29.43 32.26
N ILE A 630 -34.75 -30.71 32.19
CA ILE A 630 -33.40 -31.16 31.83
C ILE A 630 -33.11 -30.85 30.35
N THR A 631 -34.08 -31.02 29.46
CA THR A 631 -33.92 -30.73 28.03
C THR A 631 -33.72 -29.23 27.79
N GLU A 632 -34.48 -28.38 28.48
CA GLU A 632 -34.34 -26.93 28.42
C GLU A 632 -33.01 -26.44 29.01
N LEU A 633 -32.59 -26.99 30.15
CA LEU A 633 -31.29 -26.68 30.75
C LEU A 633 -30.14 -27.06 29.80
N ARG A 634 -30.24 -28.21 29.12
CA ARG A 634 -29.25 -28.63 28.11
C ARG A 634 -29.23 -27.69 26.90
N LYS A 635 -30.40 -27.29 26.39
CA LYS A 635 -30.51 -26.35 25.26
C LYS A 635 -29.89 -25.00 25.61
N SER A 636 -30.17 -24.46 26.81
CA SER A 636 -29.58 -23.21 27.28
C SER A 636 -28.07 -23.30 27.49
N ALA A 637 -27.57 -24.40 28.05
CA ALA A 637 -26.13 -24.63 28.24
C ALA A 637 -25.39 -24.72 26.89
N THR A 638 -25.93 -25.47 25.93
CA THR A 638 -25.37 -25.61 24.59
C THR A 638 -25.37 -24.27 23.84
N LYS A 639 -26.46 -23.49 23.96
CA LYS A 639 -26.57 -22.16 23.36
C LYS A 639 -25.53 -21.20 23.97
N ARG A 640 -25.37 -21.19 25.29
CA ARG A 640 -24.38 -20.34 25.97
C ARG A 640 -22.95 -20.73 25.60
N GLU A 641 -22.65 -22.02 25.50
CA GLU A 641 -21.33 -22.50 25.07
C GLU A 641 -21.05 -22.18 23.61
N ALA A 642 -22.06 -22.25 22.74
CA ALA A 642 -21.96 -21.78 21.36
C ALA A 642 -21.69 -20.28 21.29
N GLU A 643 -22.43 -19.46 22.05
CA GLU A 643 -22.20 -18.01 22.16
C GLU A 643 -20.79 -17.70 22.71
N GLU A 644 -20.34 -18.40 23.76
CA GLU A 644 -19.00 -18.24 24.35
C GLU A 644 -17.89 -18.61 23.34
N LYS A 645 -18.10 -19.67 22.55
CA LYS A 645 -17.19 -20.06 21.47
C LYS A 645 -17.18 -19.04 20.33
N GLU A 646 -18.33 -18.47 19.97
CA GLU A 646 -18.41 -17.42 18.95
C GLU A 646 -17.73 -16.13 19.39
N LEU A 647 -17.78 -15.81 20.69
CA LEU A 647 -17.14 -14.65 21.32
C LEU A 647 -15.62 -14.84 21.53
N ALA A 648 -15.13 -16.07 21.68
CA ALA A 648 -13.71 -16.34 21.96
C ALA A 648 -12.75 -15.84 20.87
N ASP A 649 -13.20 -15.84 19.61
CA ASP A 649 -12.44 -15.36 18.45
C ASP A 649 -12.57 -13.84 18.20
N VAL A 650 -13.43 -13.15 18.94
CA VAL A 650 -13.69 -11.71 18.77
C VAL A 650 -12.73 -10.94 19.66
N VAL A 651 -11.70 -10.35 19.04
CA VAL A 651 -10.78 -9.45 19.74
C VAL A 651 -11.50 -8.13 20.03
N GLU A 652 -11.59 -7.75 21.30
CA GLU A 652 -12.08 -6.42 21.68
C GLU A 652 -11.17 -5.34 21.10
N GLN A 653 -11.69 -4.55 20.17
CA GLN A 653 -10.95 -3.46 19.55
C GLN A 653 -10.78 -2.26 20.49
N ASP A 654 -9.68 -1.54 20.31
CA ASP A 654 -9.48 -0.23 20.93
C ASP A 654 -10.56 0.78 20.51
N LYS A 655 -10.78 1.81 21.34
CA LYS A 655 -11.78 2.84 21.04
C LYS A 655 -11.30 3.77 19.92
N LEU A 656 -12.17 4.03 18.96
CA LEU A 656 -11.93 5.02 17.90
C LEU A 656 -11.80 6.44 18.47
N ILE A 657 -10.73 7.13 18.11
CA ILE A 657 -10.41 8.51 18.51
C ILE A 657 -11.03 9.47 17.51
N LEU A 658 -12.06 10.17 17.96
CA LEU A 658 -12.77 11.15 17.14
C LEU A 658 -11.90 12.37 16.88
N SER A 659 -11.76 12.70 15.59
CA SER A 659 -11.11 13.95 15.19
C SER A 659 -11.97 15.16 15.59
N LYS A 660 -11.32 16.19 16.14
CA LYS A 660 -11.96 17.46 16.54
C LYS A 660 -12.05 18.48 15.41
N SER A 661 -11.37 18.23 14.28
CA SER A 661 -11.40 19.07 13.08
C SER A 661 -12.47 18.61 12.09
N ARG A 662 -12.73 19.38 11.03
CA ARG A 662 -13.64 18.98 9.95
C ARG A 662 -13.14 17.66 9.32
N THR A 663 -13.89 16.59 9.51
CA THR A 663 -13.60 15.26 8.95
C THR A 663 -14.09 15.16 7.51
N TYR A 664 -13.42 14.32 6.72
CA TYR A 664 -13.89 13.98 5.38
C TYR A 664 -14.95 12.89 5.50
N THR A 665 -16.08 13.09 4.82
CA THR A 665 -17.27 12.25 4.95
C THR A 665 -17.73 11.82 3.57
N LEU A 666 -18.00 10.53 3.40
CA LEU A 666 -18.70 9.97 2.26
C LEU A 666 -20.18 9.83 2.63
N PRO A 667 -21.08 10.66 2.05
CA PRO A 667 -22.49 10.62 2.36
C PRO A 667 -23.22 9.51 1.59
N GLU A 668 -24.40 9.16 2.09
CA GLU A 668 -25.37 8.27 1.42
C GLU A 668 -24.85 6.85 1.08
N VAL A 669 -24.14 6.22 2.02
CA VAL A 669 -23.64 4.85 1.84
C VAL A 669 -24.42 3.83 2.66
N PHE A 670 -24.54 2.62 2.13
CA PHE A 670 -25.16 1.49 2.80
C PHE A 670 -24.08 0.54 3.33
N PRO A 671 -24.13 0.14 4.62
CA PRO A 671 -23.23 -0.87 5.15
C PRO A 671 -23.74 -2.29 4.86
N ARG A 672 -22.81 -3.20 4.62
CA ARG A 672 -22.99 -4.66 4.53
C ARG A 672 -21.94 -5.32 5.43
N PRO A 673 -22.30 -6.17 6.41
CA PRO A 673 -23.66 -6.57 6.78
C PRO A 673 -24.56 -5.41 7.24
N ALA A 674 -25.86 -5.51 6.98
CA ALA A 674 -26.82 -4.49 7.36
C ALA A 674 -26.96 -4.39 8.88
N MET A 675 -27.13 -3.17 9.39
CA MET A 675 -27.43 -2.93 10.80
C MET A 675 -28.88 -3.31 11.13
N GLU A 676 -29.16 -3.70 12.38
CA GLU A 676 -30.51 -4.11 12.79
C GLU A 676 -31.53 -2.97 12.62
N GLY A 677 -32.50 -3.13 11.71
CA GLY A 677 -33.57 -2.16 11.50
C GLY A 677 -33.85 -1.90 10.02
N LYS A 678 -34.56 -0.80 9.73
CA LYS A 678 -34.87 -0.39 8.36
C LYS A 678 -33.58 0.02 7.65
N ARG A 679 -33.36 -0.47 6.42
CA ARG A 679 -32.24 -0.08 5.55
C ARG A 679 -32.30 1.42 5.27
N VAL A 680 -31.34 2.17 5.80
CA VAL A 680 -31.25 3.63 5.66
C VAL A 680 -29.80 3.97 5.28
N PRO A 681 -29.58 4.84 4.29
CA PRO A 681 -28.24 5.28 3.94
C PRO A 681 -27.66 6.15 5.06
N GLY A 682 -26.39 5.96 5.39
CA GLY A 682 -25.68 6.74 6.40
C GLY A 682 -24.40 7.36 5.88
N ASP A 683 -23.65 7.94 6.80
CA ASP A 683 -22.43 8.68 6.49
C ASP A 683 -21.20 7.92 6.99
N LEU A 684 -20.20 7.76 6.12
CA LEU A 684 -18.92 7.15 6.46
C LEU A 684 -17.86 8.26 6.65
N THR A 685 -17.30 8.35 7.84
CA THR A 685 -16.41 9.45 8.25
C THR A 685 -15.00 8.94 8.57
N ILE A 686 -13.99 9.69 8.15
CA ILE A 686 -12.58 9.39 8.43
C ILE A 686 -12.14 10.11 9.72
N HIS A 687 -11.61 9.36 10.67
CA HIS A 687 -11.08 9.84 11.95
C HIS A 687 -9.57 9.58 12.08
N GLN A 688 -8.97 9.87 13.24
CA GLN A 688 -7.51 9.82 13.41
C GLN A 688 -6.94 8.39 13.31
N ASN A 689 -7.61 7.41 13.91
CA ASN A 689 -7.15 6.02 13.97
C ASN A 689 -8.10 5.02 13.28
N GLY A 690 -9.05 5.51 12.46
CA GLY A 690 -10.01 4.65 11.79
C GLY A 690 -11.17 5.36 11.10
N LEU A 691 -12.17 4.57 10.72
CA LEU A 691 -13.42 4.98 10.07
C LEU A 691 -14.60 4.82 11.03
N ARG A 692 -15.59 5.69 10.90
CA ARG A 692 -16.89 5.53 11.57
C ARG A 692 -18.02 5.67 10.57
N PHE A 693 -18.84 4.63 10.47
CA PHE A 693 -20.15 4.73 9.86
C PHE A 693 -21.18 5.14 10.92
N SER A 694 -22.00 6.14 10.62
CA SER A 694 -23.10 6.60 11.47
C SER A 694 -24.42 6.62 10.72
N SER A 695 -25.44 5.95 11.26
CA SER A 695 -26.80 6.01 10.73
C SER A 695 -27.53 7.28 11.19
N PRO A 696 -28.22 8.01 10.30
CA PRO A 696 -28.91 9.25 10.65
C PRO A 696 -30.17 9.02 11.49
N LEU A 697 -30.78 7.82 11.44
CA LEU A 697 -32.00 7.52 12.20
C LEU A 697 -31.73 7.13 13.65
N ARG A 698 -30.54 6.57 13.93
CA ARG A 698 -30.20 5.96 15.23
C ARG A 698 -28.72 6.20 15.54
N PRO A 699 -28.39 7.21 16.37
CA PRO A 699 -27.00 7.53 16.71
C PRO A 699 -26.31 6.46 17.56
N ASP A 700 -27.07 5.52 18.13
CA ASP A 700 -26.59 4.31 18.81
C ASP A 700 -26.06 3.25 17.83
N GLN A 701 -26.46 3.30 16.56
CA GLN A 701 -26.01 2.40 15.51
C GLN A 701 -24.81 3.00 14.77
N LYS A 702 -23.62 2.64 15.25
CA LYS A 702 -22.32 3.00 14.64
C LYS A 702 -21.48 1.77 14.36
N ILE A 703 -20.70 1.82 13.29
CA ILE A 703 -19.67 0.82 12.97
C ILE A 703 -18.34 1.54 13.02
N ASP A 704 -17.49 1.14 13.97
CA ASP A 704 -16.15 1.70 14.16
C ASP A 704 -15.14 0.71 13.59
N LEU A 705 -14.28 1.17 12.67
CA LEU A 705 -13.24 0.36 12.02
C LEU A 705 -11.88 1.00 12.24
N LEU A 706 -11.00 0.33 12.99
CA LEU A 706 -9.65 0.82 13.21
C LEU A 706 -8.71 0.51 12.04
N PHE A 707 -7.82 1.43 11.70
CA PHE A 707 -6.79 1.20 10.68
C PHE A 707 -5.83 0.05 11.04
N SER A 708 -5.62 -0.23 12.33
CA SER A 708 -4.78 -1.36 12.78
C SER A 708 -5.36 -2.73 12.42
N ASN A 709 -6.70 -2.84 12.38
CA ASN A 709 -7.39 -4.11 12.10
C ASN A 709 -7.76 -4.27 10.62
N MET A 710 -7.53 -3.28 9.78
CA MET A 710 -7.72 -3.41 8.33
C MET A 710 -6.56 -4.21 7.73
N LYS A 711 -6.86 -5.28 6.99
CA LYS A 711 -5.87 -6.03 6.19
C LYS A 711 -5.83 -5.48 4.77
N HIS A 712 -6.99 -5.43 4.10
CA HIS A 712 -7.12 -4.96 2.71
C HIS A 712 -8.26 -3.95 2.57
N LEU A 713 -8.08 -3.00 1.65
CA LEU A 713 -9.08 -1.99 1.28
C LEU A 713 -9.25 -2.01 -0.23
N PHE A 714 -10.45 -2.40 -0.69
CA PHE A 714 -10.76 -2.47 -2.11
C PHE A 714 -11.70 -1.34 -2.52
N PHE A 715 -11.44 -0.78 -3.69
CA PHE A 715 -12.36 0.10 -4.40
C PHE A 715 -12.76 -0.57 -5.72
N GLN A 716 -14.06 -0.91 -5.85
CA GLN A 716 -14.60 -1.47 -7.09
C GLN A 716 -15.52 -0.43 -7.76
N PRO A 717 -15.18 0.01 -8.99
CA PRO A 717 -15.99 0.97 -9.74
C PRO A 717 -17.31 0.34 -10.22
N CYS A 718 -18.33 1.16 -10.47
CA CYS A 718 -19.61 0.72 -11.02
C CYS A 718 -19.60 0.53 -12.56
N ASP A 719 -18.45 0.15 -13.13
CA ASP A 719 -18.29 -0.07 -14.56
C ASP A 719 -18.87 -1.43 -14.93
N LYS A 720 -20.06 -1.41 -15.57
CA LYS A 720 -20.93 -2.58 -15.85
C LYS A 720 -21.58 -3.21 -14.61
N GLU A 721 -21.46 -2.59 -13.43
CA GLU A 721 -22.11 -3.01 -12.19
C GLU A 721 -23.13 -1.96 -11.72
N LEU A 722 -24.12 -2.38 -10.93
CA LEU A 722 -25.18 -1.47 -10.43
C LEU A 722 -24.75 -0.68 -9.18
N ILE A 723 -23.67 -1.08 -8.53
CA ILE A 723 -23.20 -0.52 -7.26
C ILE A 723 -21.73 -0.12 -7.35
N VAL A 724 -21.39 0.98 -6.68
CA VAL A 724 -20.00 1.36 -6.40
C VAL A 724 -19.64 0.96 -4.98
N ILE A 725 -18.45 0.41 -4.77
CA ILE A 725 -18.10 -0.31 -3.54
C ILE A 725 -16.78 0.22 -2.96
N VAL A 726 -16.77 0.43 -1.65
CA VAL A 726 -15.56 0.41 -0.80
C VAL A 726 -15.67 -0.79 0.12
N HIS A 727 -14.77 -1.76 -0.01
CA HIS A 727 -14.74 -2.96 0.82
C HIS A 727 -13.54 -2.97 1.74
N VAL A 728 -13.76 -3.37 2.99
CA VAL A 728 -12.73 -3.47 4.02
C VAL A 728 -12.68 -4.91 4.52
N HIS A 729 -11.55 -5.57 4.26
CA HIS A 729 -11.26 -6.89 4.82
C HIS A 729 -10.47 -6.74 6.11
N LEU A 730 -10.98 -7.26 7.22
CA LEU A 730 -10.36 -7.16 8.54
C LEU A 730 -9.43 -8.34 8.84
N LYS A 731 -8.40 -8.09 9.67
CA LYS A 731 -7.52 -9.15 10.22
C LYS A 731 -8.32 -10.03 11.19
N SER A 732 -8.92 -9.40 12.19
CA SER A 732 -9.80 -10.06 13.17
C SER A 732 -11.26 -9.65 12.95
N PRO A 733 -12.21 -10.59 13.03
CA PRO A 733 -13.63 -10.30 12.84
C PRO A 733 -14.18 -9.45 13.99
N ILE A 734 -15.15 -8.59 13.68
CA ILE A 734 -15.83 -7.73 14.66
C ILE A 734 -17.32 -8.06 14.75
N MET A 735 -17.93 -7.72 15.88
CA MET A 735 -19.38 -7.86 16.07
C MET A 735 -20.11 -6.62 15.56
N ILE A 736 -20.96 -6.80 14.55
CA ILE A 736 -21.87 -5.77 14.03
C ILE A 736 -23.30 -6.22 14.35
N GLY A 737 -23.91 -5.60 15.36
CA GLY A 737 -25.17 -6.10 15.92
C GLY A 737 -24.98 -7.49 16.51
N LYS A 738 -25.67 -8.49 15.94
CA LYS A 738 -25.56 -9.91 16.35
C LYS A 738 -24.68 -10.75 15.44
N ARG A 739 -24.16 -10.19 14.33
CA ARG A 739 -23.38 -10.94 13.35
C ARG A 739 -21.89 -10.64 13.50
N LYS A 740 -21.09 -11.69 13.54
CA LYS A 740 -19.63 -11.63 13.42
C LYS A 740 -19.27 -11.40 11.95
N ALA A 741 -18.55 -10.32 11.66
CA ALA A 741 -18.20 -9.91 10.31
C ALA A 741 -16.68 -9.66 10.20
N LYS A 742 -16.03 -10.38 9.29
CA LYS A 742 -14.64 -10.12 8.88
C LYS A 742 -14.57 -9.15 7.70
N ASP A 743 -15.56 -9.24 6.83
CA ASP A 743 -15.70 -8.44 5.62
C ASP A 743 -16.80 -7.41 5.78
N ILE A 744 -16.46 -6.15 5.54
CA ILE A 744 -17.38 -5.02 5.71
C ILE A 744 -17.34 -4.16 4.47
N GLN A 745 -18.50 -4.00 3.85
CA GLN A 745 -18.65 -3.33 2.58
C GLN A 745 -19.53 -2.08 2.75
N PHE A 746 -19.10 -0.96 2.16
CA PHE A 746 -19.87 0.26 2.02
C PHE A 746 -20.14 0.50 0.55
N TYR A 747 -21.40 0.57 0.16
CA TYR A 747 -21.78 0.70 -1.25
C TYR A 747 -22.87 1.73 -1.46
N ARG A 748 -22.98 2.21 -2.70
CA ARG A 748 -24.05 3.09 -3.17
C ARG A 748 -24.54 2.61 -4.53
N GLU A 749 -25.85 2.62 -4.73
CA GLU A 749 -26.50 2.23 -5.98
C GLU A 749 -26.34 3.36 -7.01
N ALA A 750 -25.94 3.01 -8.24
CA ALA A 750 -25.68 3.96 -9.31
C ALA A 750 -26.97 4.38 -10.06
N SER A 751 -28.01 3.55 -10.04
CA SER A 751 -29.30 3.78 -10.70
C SER A 751 -30.43 3.99 -9.69
N ASP A 752 -31.15 5.11 -9.79
CA ASP A 752 -32.36 5.40 -9.00
C ASP A 752 -33.65 4.77 -9.58
N VAL A 753 -33.51 3.84 -10.54
CA VAL A 753 -34.69 3.17 -11.12
C VAL A 753 -35.21 2.19 -10.08
N GLN A 754 -36.04 2.71 -9.18
CA GLN A 754 -36.99 1.91 -8.41
C GLN A 754 -37.89 1.21 -9.43
N PHE A 755 -37.51 0.00 -9.83
CA PHE A 755 -38.46 -1.00 -10.28
C PHE A 755 -39.31 -1.37 -9.06
N ASP A 756 -40.35 -0.58 -8.84
CA ASP A 756 -41.44 -0.95 -7.96
C ASP A 756 -42.20 -2.08 -8.64
N GLU A 757 -42.02 -3.30 -8.12
CA GLU A 757 -42.66 -4.56 -8.57
C GLU A 757 -44.20 -4.50 -8.59
N THR A 758 -44.81 -3.41 -8.13
CA THR A 758 -46.28 -3.26 -8.10
C THR A 758 -46.89 -2.68 -9.39
N GLY A 759 -46.15 -2.60 -10.49
CA GLY A 759 -46.71 -2.46 -11.85
C GLY A 759 -47.57 -1.21 -12.13
N ASN A 760 -47.58 -0.21 -11.24
CA ASN A 760 -48.57 0.88 -11.30
C ASN A 760 -47.94 2.27 -11.22
N ARG A 761 -47.09 2.60 -12.18
CA ARG A 761 -46.89 3.99 -12.60
C ARG A 761 -46.92 4.10 -14.12
N LYS A 762 -47.88 4.89 -14.61
CA LYS A 762 -48.01 5.33 -15.99
C LYS A 762 -46.64 5.74 -16.55
N ARG A 763 -46.07 4.92 -17.43
CA ARG A 763 -45.01 5.35 -18.33
C ARG A 763 -45.55 6.54 -19.11
N LYS A 764 -45.09 7.75 -18.81
CA LYS A 764 -44.99 8.76 -19.85
C LYS A 764 -43.92 8.23 -20.79
N TYR A 765 -44.35 7.53 -21.84
CA TYR A 765 -43.54 7.32 -23.03
C TYR A 765 -43.18 8.72 -23.54
N ARG A 766 -42.01 9.24 -23.14
CA ARG A 766 -41.39 10.39 -23.80
C ARG A 766 -40.68 9.81 -25.00
N SER A 767 -41.24 10.08 -26.17
CA SER A 767 -40.89 9.44 -27.42
C SER A 767 -39.84 10.30 -28.12
N GLY A 768 -38.58 9.86 -28.09
CA GLY A 768 -37.52 10.40 -28.92
C GLY A 768 -36.19 9.72 -28.59
N ASP A 769 -35.48 9.24 -29.63
CA ASP A 769 -34.11 8.71 -29.51
C ASP A 769 -33.18 9.75 -28.84
N GLU A 770 -33.51 11.04 -28.95
CA GLU A 770 -32.79 12.15 -28.31
C GLU A 770 -32.91 12.16 -26.77
N ASP A 771 -34.09 11.85 -26.22
CA ASP A 771 -34.34 11.80 -24.78
C ASP A 771 -33.74 10.53 -24.14
N GLU A 772 -33.70 9.41 -24.89
CA GLU A 772 -33.09 8.15 -24.44
C GLU A 772 -31.55 8.27 -24.40
N ILE A 773 -30.96 8.91 -25.42
CA ILE A 773 -29.53 9.25 -25.43
C ILE A 773 -29.19 10.23 -24.31
N GLU A 774 -30.05 11.21 -24.01
CA GLU A 774 -29.83 12.16 -22.91
C GLU A 774 -29.85 11.46 -21.54
N LEU A 775 -30.81 10.56 -21.30
CA LEU A 775 -30.87 9.74 -20.08
C LEU A 775 -29.66 8.82 -19.93
N GLU A 776 -29.22 8.19 -21.03
CA GLU A 776 -28.01 7.35 -21.02
C GLU A 776 -26.75 8.18 -20.71
N GLN A 777 -26.65 9.39 -21.26
CA GLN A 777 -25.56 10.31 -20.96
C GLN A 777 -25.59 10.81 -19.51
N GLU A 778 -26.76 11.12 -18.96
CA GLU A 778 -26.93 11.49 -17.55
C GLU A 778 -26.53 10.34 -16.62
N GLU A 779 -26.90 9.10 -16.96
CA GLU A 779 -26.54 7.92 -16.19
C GLU A 779 -25.01 7.68 -16.23
N ARG A 780 -24.38 7.79 -17.39
CA ARG A 780 -22.91 7.70 -17.54
C ARG A 780 -22.19 8.79 -16.74
N ARG A 781 -22.68 10.04 -16.78
CA ARG A 781 -22.12 11.15 -15.99
C ARG A 781 -22.24 10.88 -14.49
N ARG A 782 -23.39 10.37 -14.03
CA ARG A 782 -23.62 10.04 -12.62
C ARG A 782 -22.70 8.90 -12.16
N ARG A 783 -22.57 7.83 -12.95
CA ARG A 783 -21.64 6.71 -12.68
C ARG A 783 -20.20 7.21 -12.57
N SER A 784 -19.75 8.01 -13.53
CA SER A 784 -18.40 8.61 -13.51
C SER A 784 -18.18 9.50 -12.29
N GLN A 785 -19.17 10.30 -11.91
CA GLN A 785 -19.10 11.15 -10.72
C GLN A 785 -19.03 10.34 -9.42
N LEU A 786 -19.83 9.27 -9.30
CA LEU A 786 -19.81 8.36 -8.15
C LEU A 786 -18.48 7.61 -8.04
N ASN A 787 -17.96 7.07 -9.15
CA ASN A 787 -16.65 6.43 -9.19
C ASN A 787 -15.55 7.39 -8.74
N LYS A 788 -15.59 8.65 -9.19
CA LYS A 788 -14.63 9.68 -8.77
C LYS A 788 -14.74 10.01 -7.28
N GLU A 789 -15.96 10.13 -6.75
CA GLU A 789 -16.19 10.40 -5.32
C GLU A 789 -15.66 9.27 -4.44
N PHE A 790 -15.99 8.03 -4.77
CA PHE A 790 -15.55 6.84 -4.02
C PHE A 790 -14.04 6.60 -4.15
N LYS A 791 -13.46 6.80 -5.34
CA LYS A 791 -12.01 6.68 -5.55
C LYS A 791 -11.24 7.70 -4.69
N VAL A 792 -11.66 8.98 -4.73
CA VAL A 792 -11.05 10.03 -3.90
C VAL A 792 -11.22 9.70 -2.42
N PHE A 793 -12.37 9.18 -2.00
CA PHE A 793 -12.57 8.78 -0.61
C PHE A 793 -11.66 7.62 -0.20
N ALA A 794 -11.51 6.58 -1.01
CA ALA A 794 -10.61 5.46 -0.76
C ALA A 794 -9.14 5.93 -0.67
N GLU A 795 -8.68 6.77 -1.60
CA GLU A 795 -7.34 7.37 -1.56
C GLU A 795 -7.11 8.18 -0.28
N ARG A 796 -8.13 8.91 0.20
CA ARG A 796 -8.08 9.62 1.48
C ARG A 796 -7.99 8.70 2.69
N ILE A 797 -8.61 7.51 2.64
CA ILE A 797 -8.46 6.50 3.69
C ILE A 797 -7.00 6.03 3.73
N ALA A 798 -6.41 5.72 2.58
CA ALA A 798 -5.00 5.31 2.49
C ALA A 798 -4.06 6.42 3.00
N GLU A 799 -4.30 7.68 2.62
CA GLU A 799 -3.55 8.84 3.17
C GLU A 799 -3.68 8.95 4.69
N ALA A 800 -4.90 8.79 5.24
CA ALA A 800 -5.17 8.91 6.68
C ALA A 800 -4.58 7.73 7.48
N SER A 801 -4.37 6.58 6.83
CA SER A 801 -3.75 5.40 7.44
C SER A 801 -2.22 5.49 7.55
N GLU A 802 -1.60 6.62 7.14
CA GLU A 802 -0.14 6.82 7.08
C GLU A 802 0.59 5.75 6.23
N GLY A 803 -0.09 5.22 5.20
CA GLY A 803 0.47 4.20 4.31
C GLY A 803 0.41 2.76 4.85
N ARG A 804 -0.36 2.51 5.91
CA ARG A 804 -0.59 1.14 6.43
C ARG A 804 -1.54 0.32 5.56
N VAL A 805 -2.42 0.99 4.81
CA VAL A 805 -3.45 0.37 3.97
C VAL A 805 -3.34 0.98 2.57
N SER A 806 -3.15 0.13 1.55
CA SER A 806 -3.24 0.50 0.13
C SER A 806 -4.68 0.38 -0.37
N VAL A 807 -5.03 1.18 -1.38
CA VAL A 807 -6.29 1.01 -2.10
C VAL A 807 -6.03 0.11 -3.29
N ASP A 808 -6.68 -1.04 -3.31
CA ASP A 808 -6.60 -1.98 -4.42
C ASP A 808 -7.83 -1.88 -5.32
N VAL A 809 -7.60 -1.97 -6.62
CA VAL A 809 -8.66 -1.94 -7.64
C VAL A 809 -8.61 -3.26 -8.42
N PRO A 810 -9.69 -4.07 -8.43
CA PRO A 810 -9.70 -5.34 -9.16
C PRO A 810 -9.53 -5.16 -10.68
N TYR A 811 -8.72 -6.03 -11.28
CA TYR A 811 -8.49 -6.13 -12.71
C TYR A 811 -9.59 -6.98 -13.35
N ARG A 812 -10.65 -6.32 -13.83
CA ARG A 812 -11.77 -7.01 -14.48
C ARG A 812 -11.38 -7.79 -15.73
N GLU A 813 -10.36 -7.35 -16.47
CA GLU A 813 -9.90 -8.00 -17.72
C GLU A 813 -9.26 -9.37 -17.47
N LEU A 814 -8.65 -9.58 -16.31
CA LEU A 814 -8.10 -10.87 -15.86
C LEU A 814 -9.14 -11.70 -15.08
N GLY A 815 -10.38 -11.23 -15.01
CA GLY A 815 -11.43 -11.89 -14.25
C GLY A 815 -11.98 -13.12 -14.97
N PHE A 816 -12.28 -14.16 -14.21
CA PHE A 816 -12.87 -15.40 -14.71
C PHE A 816 -14.08 -15.81 -13.87
N SER A 817 -15.00 -16.55 -14.48
CA SER A 817 -16.20 -17.02 -13.80
C SER A 817 -15.93 -18.32 -13.04
N GLY A 818 -16.45 -18.44 -11.82
CA GLY A 818 -16.32 -19.65 -11.01
C GLY A 818 -17.33 -19.70 -9.86
N VAL A 819 -17.40 -20.83 -9.18
CA VAL A 819 -18.39 -21.10 -8.12
C VAL A 819 -17.69 -21.36 -6.78
N PRO A 820 -17.47 -20.33 -5.94
CA PRO A 820 -16.84 -20.48 -4.63
C PRO A 820 -17.83 -20.87 -3.52
N PHE A 821 -19.08 -20.42 -3.57
CA PHE A 821 -20.07 -20.57 -2.47
C PHE A 821 -21.46 -21.05 -2.92
N ARG A 822 -21.54 -21.76 -4.07
CA ARG A 822 -22.74 -22.32 -4.77
C ARG A 822 -23.28 -21.49 -5.94
N THR A 823 -22.96 -20.21 -6.04
CA THR A 823 -23.34 -19.35 -7.17
C THR A 823 -22.17 -19.11 -8.10
N ASN A 824 -22.45 -19.05 -9.41
CA ASN A 824 -21.46 -18.64 -10.40
C ASN A 824 -21.25 -17.12 -10.32
N VAL A 825 -20.02 -16.72 -10.03
CA VAL A 825 -19.65 -15.32 -9.83
C VAL A 825 -18.40 -15.00 -10.64
N LEU A 826 -18.26 -13.72 -10.98
CA LEU A 826 -17.03 -13.22 -11.58
C LEU A 826 -15.99 -13.00 -10.47
N LEU A 827 -14.91 -13.77 -10.53
CA LEU A 827 -13.73 -13.63 -9.68
C LEU A 827 -12.77 -12.68 -10.36
N GLN A 828 -12.23 -11.73 -9.61
CA GLN A 828 -11.36 -10.69 -10.15
C GLN A 828 -10.05 -10.67 -9.36
N PRO A 829 -8.91 -10.87 -10.04
CA PRO A 829 -7.61 -10.63 -9.43
C PRO A 829 -7.46 -9.14 -9.09
N ALA A 830 -6.87 -8.84 -7.94
CA ALA A 830 -6.33 -7.54 -7.55
C ALA A 830 -4.80 -7.67 -7.41
N THR A 831 -4.13 -6.65 -6.89
CA THR A 831 -2.67 -6.64 -6.72
C THR A 831 -2.17 -7.86 -5.95
N ASP A 832 -2.71 -8.08 -4.74
CA ASP A 832 -2.25 -9.15 -3.82
C ASP A 832 -3.39 -10.11 -3.41
N CYS A 833 -4.56 -10.03 -4.05
CA CYS A 833 -5.75 -10.78 -3.65
C CYS A 833 -6.55 -11.29 -4.86
N LEU A 834 -7.19 -12.45 -4.73
CA LEU A 834 -8.31 -12.86 -5.58
C LEU A 834 -9.61 -12.53 -4.85
N ILE A 835 -10.48 -11.75 -5.50
CA ILE A 835 -11.65 -11.19 -4.83
C ILE A 835 -12.96 -11.40 -5.61
N HIS A 836 -14.03 -11.48 -4.85
CA HIS A 836 -15.41 -11.33 -5.32
C HIS A 836 -16.18 -10.50 -4.29
N LEU A 837 -16.59 -9.29 -4.67
CA LEU A 837 -17.19 -8.29 -3.77
C LEU A 837 -18.57 -7.82 -4.22
N THR A 838 -19.08 -8.25 -5.38
CA THR A 838 -20.35 -7.75 -5.92
C THR A 838 -21.53 -8.12 -5.01
N ASP A 839 -21.57 -9.37 -4.55
CA ASP A 839 -22.62 -9.89 -3.69
C ASP A 839 -22.07 -10.79 -2.57
N PRO A 840 -22.75 -10.84 -1.40
CA PRO A 840 -22.39 -11.76 -0.34
C PRO A 840 -22.88 -13.18 -0.67
N PRO A 841 -22.13 -14.24 -0.31
CA PRO A 841 -20.89 -14.23 0.49
C PRO A 841 -19.66 -13.73 -0.27
N PHE A 842 -18.92 -12.81 0.36
CA PHE A 842 -17.71 -12.23 -0.23
C PHE A 842 -16.55 -13.22 -0.23
N LEU A 843 -15.78 -13.22 -1.31
CA LEU A 843 -14.53 -13.98 -1.40
C LEU A 843 -13.37 -12.98 -1.33
N VAL A 844 -12.47 -13.17 -0.36
CA VAL A 844 -11.19 -12.45 -0.31
C VAL A 844 -10.10 -13.46 0.04
N ILE A 845 -9.31 -13.83 -0.97
CA ILE A 845 -8.15 -14.71 -0.82
C ILE A 845 -6.91 -13.83 -0.92
N THR A 846 -6.13 -13.75 0.15
CA THR A 846 -4.83 -13.08 0.12
C THR A 846 -3.81 -14.04 -0.49
N LEU A 847 -3.15 -13.65 -1.59
CA LEU A 847 -2.25 -14.51 -2.35
C LEU A 847 -0.99 -14.88 -1.56
N THR A 848 -0.52 -14.00 -0.67
CA THR A 848 0.61 -14.28 0.22
C THR A 848 0.31 -15.33 1.30
N ASP A 849 -0.96 -15.58 1.63
CA ASP A 849 -1.35 -16.61 2.59
C ASP A 849 -1.49 -17.99 1.91
N VAL A 850 -1.37 -18.08 0.58
CA VAL A 850 -1.55 -19.32 -0.20
C VAL A 850 -0.21 -20.07 -0.26
N GLU A 851 -0.27 -21.37 0.02
CA GLU A 851 0.89 -22.26 -0.06
C GLU A 851 1.02 -22.92 -1.44
N ILE A 852 -0.07 -23.55 -1.89
CA ILE A 852 -0.13 -24.24 -3.18
C ILE A 852 -1.54 -24.16 -3.76
N VAL A 853 -1.65 -24.14 -5.08
CA VAL A 853 -2.91 -24.25 -5.81
C VAL A 853 -2.94 -25.56 -6.58
N HIS A 854 -4.02 -26.32 -6.40
CA HIS A 854 -4.25 -27.55 -7.14
C HIS A 854 -5.43 -27.39 -8.09
N LEU A 855 -5.21 -27.67 -9.37
CA LEU A 855 -6.24 -27.67 -10.41
C LEU A 855 -6.76 -29.09 -10.58
N GLU A 856 -8.00 -29.32 -10.17
CA GLU A 856 -8.68 -30.62 -10.25
C GLU A 856 -9.49 -30.73 -11.53
N ARG A 857 -9.70 -31.98 -11.98
CA ARG A 857 -10.48 -32.32 -13.19
C ARG A 857 -9.90 -31.73 -14.48
N VAL A 858 -8.59 -31.54 -14.53
CA VAL A 858 -7.90 -31.11 -15.76
C VAL A 858 -7.69 -32.36 -16.63
N GLN A 859 -8.69 -32.68 -17.45
CA GLN A 859 -8.64 -33.81 -18.40
C GLN A 859 -9.26 -33.43 -19.75
N PHE A 860 -8.78 -34.09 -20.81
CA PHE A 860 -9.26 -33.84 -22.17
C PHE A 860 -10.73 -34.26 -22.32
N GLY A 861 -11.63 -33.30 -22.60
CA GLY A 861 -13.05 -33.54 -22.81
C GLY A 861 -14.00 -32.91 -21.79
N LEU A 862 -13.49 -32.41 -20.66
CA LEU A 862 -14.28 -31.61 -19.72
C LEU A 862 -14.35 -30.13 -20.12
N GLN A 863 -15.53 -29.53 -19.99
CA GLN A 863 -15.76 -28.11 -20.27
C GLN A 863 -15.40 -27.20 -19.09
N SER A 864 -15.23 -27.77 -17.91
CA SER A 864 -14.85 -27.04 -16.71
C SER A 864 -13.89 -27.84 -15.82
N PHE A 865 -13.03 -27.13 -15.12
CA PHE A 865 -12.12 -27.65 -14.10
C PHE A 865 -12.44 -27.01 -12.74
N ASP A 866 -11.88 -27.56 -11.67
CA ASP A 866 -11.98 -27.00 -10.33
C ASP A 866 -10.60 -26.51 -9.85
N MET A 867 -10.57 -25.56 -8.93
CA MET A 867 -9.34 -25.02 -8.36
C MET A 867 -9.43 -25.00 -6.84
N VAL A 868 -8.38 -25.49 -6.18
CA VAL A 868 -8.29 -25.57 -4.72
C VAL A 868 -7.11 -24.74 -4.24
N PHE A 869 -7.39 -23.77 -3.37
CA PHE A 869 -6.39 -22.98 -2.66
C PHE A 869 -6.07 -23.64 -1.32
N VAL A 870 -4.83 -24.09 -1.15
CA VAL A 870 -4.30 -24.54 0.13
C VAL A 870 -3.57 -23.37 0.79
N PHE A 871 -3.90 -23.08 2.03
CA PHE A 871 -3.28 -21.98 2.77
C PHE A 871 -2.02 -22.44 3.51
N SER A 872 -1.10 -21.49 3.72
CA SER A 872 0.11 -21.68 4.52
C SER A 872 -0.17 -21.98 6.00
N ASP A 873 -1.29 -21.47 6.53
CA ASP A 873 -1.86 -21.92 7.80
C ASP A 873 -2.68 -23.19 7.57
N PHE A 874 -2.09 -24.35 7.87
CA PHE A 874 -2.71 -25.65 7.65
C PHE A 874 -3.93 -25.91 8.56
N SER A 875 -4.15 -25.10 9.60
CA SER A 875 -5.37 -25.18 10.41
C SER A 875 -6.60 -24.64 9.68
N ARG A 876 -6.38 -23.80 8.66
CA ARG A 876 -7.44 -23.25 7.82
C ARG A 876 -7.83 -24.26 6.74
N ALA A 877 -9.13 -24.55 6.64
CA ALA A 877 -9.65 -25.42 5.59
C ALA A 877 -9.34 -24.85 4.18
N PRO A 878 -8.90 -25.70 3.23
CA PRO A 878 -8.71 -25.30 1.83
C PRO A 878 -9.98 -24.73 1.22
N MET A 879 -9.80 -23.83 0.27
CA MET A 879 -10.89 -23.12 -0.39
C MET A 879 -11.07 -23.63 -1.82
N HIS A 880 -12.28 -24.10 -2.12
CA HIS A 880 -12.63 -24.66 -3.43
C HIS A 880 -13.34 -23.61 -4.29
N ILE A 881 -12.91 -23.49 -5.55
CA ILE A 881 -13.61 -22.76 -6.59
C ILE A 881 -13.95 -23.76 -7.69
N THR A 882 -15.24 -24.07 -7.84
CA THR A 882 -15.68 -25.09 -8.78
C THR A 882 -16.17 -24.50 -10.10
N SER A 883 -16.25 -25.34 -11.14
CA SER A 883 -16.88 -25.04 -12.43
C SER A 883 -16.25 -23.85 -13.17
N ILE A 884 -14.92 -23.76 -13.17
CA ILE A 884 -14.18 -22.76 -13.94
C ILE A 884 -14.11 -23.22 -15.41
N PRO A 885 -14.46 -22.39 -16.41
CA PRO A 885 -14.40 -22.77 -17.81
C PRO A 885 -12.99 -23.16 -18.25
N THR A 886 -12.84 -24.29 -18.97
CA THR A 886 -11.54 -24.75 -19.50
C THR A 886 -10.87 -23.73 -20.43
N THR A 887 -11.64 -22.83 -21.05
CA THR A 887 -11.11 -21.70 -21.84
C THR A 887 -10.22 -20.76 -21.03
N SER A 888 -10.41 -20.69 -19.72
CA SER A 888 -9.64 -19.84 -18.81
C SER A 888 -8.51 -20.60 -18.10
N LEU A 889 -8.27 -21.87 -18.43
CA LEU A 889 -7.24 -22.69 -17.78
C LEU A 889 -5.84 -22.09 -17.98
N ASP A 890 -5.49 -21.77 -19.23
CA ASP A 890 -4.17 -21.23 -19.57
C ASP A 890 -3.97 -19.84 -18.95
N ASP A 891 -5.01 -18.99 -18.99
CA ASP A 891 -5.00 -17.67 -18.36
C ASP A 891 -4.80 -17.76 -16.84
N VAL A 892 -5.49 -18.69 -16.17
CA VAL A 892 -5.36 -18.93 -14.73
C VAL A 892 -3.97 -19.45 -14.38
N LYS A 893 -3.41 -20.40 -15.15
CA LYS A 893 -2.04 -20.89 -14.94
C LYS A 893 -1.00 -19.78 -15.12
N GLN A 894 -1.14 -18.99 -16.17
CA GLN A 894 -0.24 -17.86 -16.43
C GLN A 894 -0.34 -16.80 -15.33
N TRP A 895 -1.55 -16.53 -14.83
CA TRP A 895 -1.75 -15.63 -13.70
C TRP A 895 -1.11 -16.17 -12.42
N LEU A 896 -1.33 -17.43 -12.06
CA LEU A 896 -0.73 -18.05 -10.87
C LEU A 896 0.80 -18.08 -10.94
N ASP A 897 1.37 -18.36 -12.12
CA ASP A 897 2.82 -18.31 -12.36
C ASP A 897 3.36 -16.89 -12.23
N SER A 898 2.61 -15.87 -12.68
CA SER A 898 3.01 -14.46 -12.56
C SER A 898 3.02 -13.92 -11.12
N VAL A 899 2.35 -14.62 -10.19
CA VAL A 899 2.28 -14.28 -8.77
C VAL A 899 3.17 -15.22 -7.92
N ASP A 900 4.03 -16.01 -8.56
CA ASP A 900 4.96 -16.94 -7.90
C ASP A 900 4.26 -17.99 -7.00
N ILE A 901 3.04 -18.42 -7.37
CA ILE A 901 2.31 -19.47 -6.67
C ILE A 901 2.57 -20.82 -7.34
N CYS A 902 2.89 -21.84 -6.54
CA CYS A 902 3.08 -23.21 -7.04
C CYS A 902 1.73 -23.80 -7.49
N VAL A 903 1.67 -24.28 -8.73
CA VAL A 903 0.49 -24.90 -9.33
C VAL A 903 0.73 -26.39 -9.57
N THR A 904 -0.26 -27.21 -9.24
CA THR A 904 -0.31 -28.64 -9.57
C THR A 904 -1.61 -28.96 -10.28
N GLU A 905 -1.63 -30.06 -11.02
CA GLU A 905 -2.77 -30.47 -11.85
C GLU A 905 -3.12 -31.92 -11.55
N GLY A 906 -4.41 -32.24 -11.49
CA GLY A 906 -4.91 -33.58 -11.24
C GLY A 906 -6.18 -33.85 -12.05
N ALA A 907 -6.32 -35.08 -12.54
CA ALA A 907 -7.52 -35.51 -13.26
C ALA A 907 -8.71 -35.79 -12.30
N VAL A 908 -8.42 -36.08 -11.04
CA VAL A 908 -9.38 -36.48 -10.01
C VAL A 908 -9.48 -35.45 -8.90
N ASN A 909 -10.64 -35.39 -8.23
CA ASN A 909 -10.80 -34.60 -7.03
C ASN A 909 -10.18 -35.33 -5.84
N LEU A 910 -9.37 -34.62 -5.05
CA LEU A 910 -8.69 -35.19 -3.89
C LEU A 910 -9.50 -34.97 -2.61
N ASN A 911 -9.35 -35.89 -1.66
CA ASN A 911 -9.94 -35.72 -0.33
C ASN A 911 -9.04 -34.84 0.56
N TRP A 912 -9.12 -33.53 0.34
CA TRP A 912 -8.37 -32.52 1.10
C TRP A 912 -8.59 -32.61 2.61
N GLY A 913 -9.75 -33.05 3.08
CA GLY A 913 -10.01 -33.22 4.50
C GLY A 913 -9.15 -34.30 5.16
N ALA A 914 -8.87 -35.39 4.43
CA ALA A 914 -7.97 -36.44 4.90
C ALA A 914 -6.51 -36.00 4.78
N ILE A 915 -6.13 -35.39 3.65
CA ILE A 915 -4.77 -34.90 3.40
C ILE A 915 -4.36 -33.86 4.45
N MET A 916 -5.20 -32.86 4.70
CA MET A 916 -4.90 -31.82 5.70
C MET A 916 -4.87 -32.38 7.12
N LYS A 917 -5.54 -33.51 7.40
CA LYS A 917 -5.42 -34.18 8.70
C LYS A 917 -4.02 -34.77 8.88
N THR A 918 -3.54 -35.51 7.89
CA THR A 918 -2.17 -36.07 7.88
C THR A 918 -1.12 -34.96 7.96
N VAL A 919 -1.27 -33.88 7.17
CA VAL A 919 -0.35 -32.73 7.18
C VAL A 919 -0.34 -32.01 8.54
N ASN A 920 -1.49 -31.90 9.21
CA ASN A 920 -1.57 -31.25 10.53
C ASN A 920 -1.12 -32.15 11.69
N GLU A 921 -1.10 -33.47 11.51
CA GLU A 921 -0.60 -34.44 12.51
C GLU A 921 0.92 -34.35 12.65
N ASP A 922 1.65 -34.36 11.53
CA ASP A 922 3.09 -34.12 11.50
C ASP A 922 3.51 -33.31 10.26
N PRO A 923 3.54 -31.96 10.36
CA PRO A 923 3.96 -31.10 9.27
C PRO A 923 5.43 -31.31 8.87
N TYR A 924 6.29 -31.70 9.82
CA TYR A 924 7.72 -31.84 9.55
C TYR A 924 7.99 -33.11 8.74
N ASP A 925 7.47 -34.25 9.19
CA ASP A 925 7.62 -35.52 8.48
C ASP A 925 7.00 -35.45 7.09
N PHE A 926 5.89 -34.72 6.91
CA PHE A 926 5.32 -34.45 5.58
C PHE A 926 6.33 -33.80 4.62
N PHE A 927 7.06 -32.77 5.04
CA PHE A 927 8.09 -32.14 4.21
C PHE A 927 9.37 -32.99 4.09
N VAL A 928 9.65 -33.92 5.01
CA VAL A 928 10.76 -34.87 4.85
C VAL A 928 10.44 -35.93 3.78
N GLU A 929 9.19 -36.38 3.70
CA GLU A 929 8.73 -37.41 2.76
C GLU A 929 8.49 -36.89 1.33
N GLY A 930 8.81 -35.63 1.04
CA GLY A 930 8.66 -35.03 -0.29
C GLY A 930 7.48 -34.06 -0.42
N GLY A 931 6.81 -33.73 0.68
CA GLY A 931 5.82 -32.66 0.79
C GLY A 931 4.73 -32.76 -0.28
N TRP A 932 4.56 -31.69 -1.04
CA TRP A 932 3.56 -31.62 -2.12
C TRP A 932 3.94 -32.41 -3.40
N GLY A 933 5.06 -33.14 -3.40
CA GLY A 933 5.53 -33.91 -4.54
C GLY A 933 4.57 -35.01 -5.00
N PHE A 934 3.73 -35.55 -4.11
CA PHE A 934 2.73 -36.56 -4.48
C PHE A 934 1.66 -36.03 -5.46
N LEU A 935 1.43 -34.72 -5.49
CA LEU A 935 0.50 -34.07 -6.42
C LEU A 935 1.05 -33.98 -7.86
N GLN A 936 2.35 -34.20 -8.05
CA GLN A 936 3.02 -34.08 -9.35
C GLN A 936 3.24 -35.45 -10.05
N ALA A 937 3.06 -36.56 -9.32
CA ALA A 937 3.43 -37.90 -9.76
C ALA A 937 2.65 -38.41 -11.00
N ASP A 938 1.50 -37.84 -11.33
CA ASP A 938 0.67 -38.25 -12.47
C ASP A 938 0.95 -37.48 -13.78
N SER A 939 1.94 -36.57 -13.81
CA SER A 939 2.12 -35.63 -14.93
C SER A 939 3.20 -35.99 -15.97
N ASP A 940 4.00 -37.05 -15.76
CA ASP A 940 5.21 -37.30 -16.56
C ASP A 940 5.40 -38.76 -17.07
N ASP A 941 4.38 -39.62 -17.11
CA ASP A 941 4.56 -40.97 -17.68
C ASP A 941 3.43 -41.47 -18.61
N GLU A 942 3.49 -41.04 -19.88
CA GLU A 942 2.95 -41.83 -20.99
C GLU A 942 4.10 -42.55 -21.73
N GLY A 943 4.50 -43.75 -21.27
CA GLY A 943 5.11 -44.77 -22.14
C GLY A 943 6.12 -45.77 -21.52
N SER A 944 5.60 -46.92 -21.05
CA SER A 944 6.26 -48.22 -20.71
C SER A 944 7.21 -48.22 -19.50
N ASP A 945 7.08 -49.06 -18.46
CA ASP A 945 6.61 -50.45 -18.33
C ASP A 945 5.80 -50.64 -17.03
N GLU A 946 4.91 -51.64 -17.00
CA GLU A 946 4.29 -52.16 -15.78
C GLU A 946 5.34 -52.41 -14.68
N SER A 947 5.31 -51.60 -13.62
CA SER A 947 5.89 -51.96 -12.33
C SER A 947 4.99 -51.48 -11.20
N GLU A 948 4.31 -52.45 -10.60
CA GLU A 948 3.57 -52.32 -9.35
C GLU A 948 4.49 -51.78 -8.24
N SER A 949 4.27 -50.55 -7.80
CA SER A 949 4.61 -50.11 -6.44
C SER A 949 3.89 -48.80 -6.11
N GLY A 950 2.57 -48.88 -5.91
CA GLY A 950 1.75 -47.76 -5.44
C GLY A 950 0.45 -48.21 -4.75
N SER A 951 0.40 -49.46 -4.30
CA SER A 951 -0.76 -50.12 -3.68
C SER A 951 -0.40 -50.64 -2.27
N GLU A 952 0.15 -49.78 -1.42
CA GLU A 952 0.32 -50.08 0.01
C GLU A 952 -0.52 -49.15 0.87
N PHE A 953 -1.82 -49.01 0.54
CA PHE A 953 -2.83 -48.73 1.57
C PHE A 953 -4.23 -49.16 1.09
N GLY A 954 -4.43 -50.47 0.95
CA GLY A 954 -5.76 -51.00 0.72
C GLY A 954 -5.79 -52.44 0.22
N SER A 955 -5.76 -53.39 1.15
CA SER A 955 -6.63 -54.58 1.25
C SER A 955 -5.88 -55.85 1.67
N ASP A 956 -6.11 -56.26 2.92
CA ASP A 956 -6.16 -57.67 3.31
C ASP A 956 -7.10 -57.79 4.52
N MET A 957 -8.39 -57.98 4.24
CA MET A 957 -9.30 -58.91 4.92
C MET A 957 -10.67 -58.89 4.23
N ASP A 958 -10.72 -59.70 3.16
CA ASP A 958 -11.71 -60.73 2.84
C ASP A 958 -13.18 -60.62 3.31
N ASP A 959 -14.02 -60.60 2.28
CA ASP A 959 -15.35 -61.18 2.06
C ASP A 959 -16.52 -60.99 3.04
N GLY A 960 -17.58 -60.40 2.47
CA GLY A 960 -18.82 -61.15 2.31
C GLY A 960 -20.10 -60.48 2.77
N GLN A 961 -20.68 -59.60 1.93
CA GLN A 961 -22.09 -59.66 1.52
C GLN A 961 -22.45 -58.49 0.58
N GLU A 962 -22.84 -58.84 -0.64
CA GLU A 962 -23.63 -57.99 -1.53
C GLU A 962 -25.01 -57.72 -0.91
N GLU A 963 -25.41 -56.47 -0.78
CA GLU A 963 -26.79 -56.04 -1.07
C GLU A 963 -26.74 -54.69 -1.79
N THR A 964 -27.31 -54.68 -2.99
CA THR A 964 -27.78 -53.51 -3.73
C THR A 964 -28.82 -52.75 -2.91
N ASP A 965 -28.81 -51.41 -2.94
CA ASP A 965 -29.98 -50.61 -3.34
C ASP A 965 -29.74 -49.09 -3.20
N GLU A 966 -30.02 -48.43 -4.32
CA GLU A 966 -30.77 -47.18 -4.49
C GLU A 966 -30.32 -45.84 -3.87
N GLU A 967 -30.35 -44.87 -4.78
CA GLU A 967 -30.24 -43.42 -4.62
C GLU A 967 -31.13 -42.86 -3.50
N SER A 968 -30.61 -41.90 -2.75
CA SER A 968 -31.45 -40.80 -2.24
C SER A 968 -30.62 -39.56 -1.93
N GLU A 969 -30.86 -38.53 -2.73
CA GLU A 969 -30.55 -37.15 -2.41
C GLU A 969 -31.29 -36.72 -1.14
N SER A 970 -30.56 -36.19 -0.14
CA SER A 970 -31.09 -35.20 0.79
C SER A 970 -29.98 -34.64 1.68
N ALA A 971 -29.43 -33.49 1.30
CA ALA A 971 -28.70 -32.62 2.22
C ALA A 971 -29.48 -31.30 2.34
N SER A 972 -30.65 -31.38 2.98
CA SER A 972 -31.41 -30.22 3.43
C SER A 972 -30.73 -29.62 4.66
N ASP A 973 -30.15 -28.44 4.46
CA ASP A 973 -29.64 -27.54 5.49
C ASP A 973 -30.83 -26.96 6.28
N PHE A 974 -31.17 -27.65 7.37
CA PHE A 974 -32.31 -27.33 8.23
C PHE A 974 -31.99 -26.11 9.10
N GLY A 975 -32.31 -24.94 8.57
CA GLY A 975 -32.51 -23.73 9.36
C GLY A 975 -33.79 -23.82 10.17
N ASP A 976 -33.69 -24.14 11.46
CA ASP A 976 -34.77 -23.99 12.42
C ASP A 976 -34.67 -22.64 13.13
N SER A 977 -35.47 -21.68 12.63
CA SER A 977 -35.88 -20.51 13.39
C SER A 977 -37.08 -20.90 14.25
N ALA A 978 -36.87 -20.98 15.57
CA ALA A 978 -37.96 -21.04 16.52
C ALA A 978 -38.69 -19.69 16.55
N GLU A 979 -39.97 -19.74 16.22
CA GLU A 979 -40.98 -18.69 16.35
C GLU A 979 -41.25 -18.34 17.82
N ASP A 980 -41.61 -17.08 18.07
CA ASP A 980 -42.45 -16.68 19.20
C ASP A 980 -43.63 -15.86 18.65
N GLU A 981 -44.83 -16.39 18.91
CA GLU A 981 -46.14 -15.96 18.43
C GLU A 981 -46.57 -14.55 18.89
N SER A 982 -47.32 -13.86 18.03
CA SER A 982 -48.42 -12.98 18.44
C SER A 982 -49.42 -12.88 17.28
N GLY A 983 -50.49 -13.67 17.36
CA GLY A 983 -51.44 -13.89 16.28
C GLY A 983 -52.42 -12.73 15.98
N SER A 984 -53.04 -12.84 14.81
CA SER A 984 -54.39 -12.33 14.51
C SER A 984 -54.82 -12.78 13.10
N GLU A 985 -55.73 -13.76 13.09
CA GLU A 985 -56.87 -13.95 12.17
C GLU A 985 -56.65 -14.22 10.66
N GLY A 986 -56.78 -15.52 10.33
CA GLY A 986 -57.64 -16.13 9.30
C GLY A 986 -57.83 -15.46 7.94
N PHE A 987 -57.54 -16.21 6.86
CA PHE A 987 -58.54 -16.64 5.87
C PHE A 987 -57.95 -17.72 4.96
N GLU A 988 -58.85 -18.56 4.46
CA GLU A 988 -58.66 -19.87 3.86
C GLU A 988 -57.95 -19.89 2.48
N ASP A 989 -57.36 -21.05 2.23
CA ASP A 989 -56.70 -21.57 1.03
C ASP A 989 -57.70 -21.78 -0.12
N GLU A 990 -57.43 -21.21 -1.29
CA GLU A 990 -57.92 -21.71 -2.59
C GLU A 990 -56.74 -21.74 -3.57
N SER A 991 -56.18 -22.94 -3.71
CA SER A 991 -55.33 -23.38 -4.82
C SER A 991 -56.08 -23.27 -6.15
N GLU A 992 -55.53 -22.51 -7.10
CA GLU A 992 -55.97 -22.56 -8.51
C GLU A 992 -54.75 -22.70 -9.41
N ASP A 993 -54.71 -23.84 -10.12
CA ASP A 993 -53.73 -24.22 -11.14
C ASP A 993 -53.57 -23.11 -12.19
N GLY A 994 -52.34 -22.63 -12.39
CA GLY A 994 -52.03 -21.63 -13.40
C GLY A 994 -52.16 -22.18 -14.83
N GLU A 995 -53.01 -21.56 -15.63
CA GLU A 995 -53.20 -21.83 -17.07
C GLU A 995 -51.88 -21.62 -17.85
N ASP A 996 -51.62 -22.49 -18.84
CA ASP A 996 -50.44 -22.49 -19.71
C ASP A 996 -50.32 -21.18 -20.53
N TRP A 997 -49.09 -20.73 -20.76
CA TRP A 997 -48.75 -19.40 -21.31
C TRP A 997 -49.44 -19.10 -22.65
N ASP A 998 -49.68 -20.12 -23.44
CA ASP A 998 -50.35 -20.03 -24.75
C ASP A 998 -51.84 -19.63 -24.64
N GLU A 999 -52.53 -19.94 -23.54
CA GLU A 999 -53.92 -19.53 -23.32
C GLU A 999 -54.02 -18.06 -22.88
N LEU A 1000 -53.08 -17.60 -22.05
CA LEU A 1000 -53.00 -16.21 -21.61
C LEU A 1000 -52.71 -15.27 -22.78
N GLU A 1001 -51.81 -15.66 -23.70
CA GLU A 1001 -51.48 -14.85 -24.87
C GLU A 1001 -52.68 -14.72 -25.83
N LYS A 1002 -53.47 -15.80 -25.98
CA LYS A 1002 -54.69 -15.82 -26.79
C LYS A 1002 -55.83 -14.98 -26.17
N LYS A 1003 -55.90 -14.93 -24.83
CA LYS A 1003 -56.87 -14.12 -24.07
C LYS A 1003 -56.51 -12.62 -24.17
N ALA A 1004 -55.22 -12.28 -24.12
CA ALA A 1004 -54.72 -10.92 -24.31
C ALA A 1004 -54.96 -10.42 -25.74
N ALA A 1005 -54.67 -11.23 -26.76
CA ALA A 1005 -54.94 -10.89 -28.16
C ALA A 1005 -56.43 -10.60 -28.43
N ARG A 1006 -57.35 -11.40 -27.84
CA ARG A 1006 -58.80 -11.16 -27.94
C ARG A 1006 -59.25 -9.88 -27.22
N ALA A 1007 -58.62 -9.50 -26.12
CA ALA A 1007 -58.95 -8.29 -25.38
C ALA A 1007 -58.55 -7.02 -26.15
N ASP A 1008 -57.37 -7.03 -26.78
CA ASP A 1008 -56.90 -5.92 -27.62
C ASP A 1008 -57.71 -5.76 -28.90
N GLU A 1009 -58.11 -6.87 -29.55
CA GLU A 1009 -58.98 -6.82 -30.73
C GLU A 1009 -60.39 -6.28 -30.40
N LYS A 1010 -60.90 -6.57 -29.21
CA LYS A 1010 -62.19 -6.05 -28.73
C LYS A 1010 -62.12 -4.56 -28.38
N LYS A 1011 -60.99 -4.08 -27.85
CA LYS A 1011 -60.74 -2.67 -27.55
C LYS A 1011 -60.60 -1.84 -28.82
N ARG A 1012 -59.94 -2.39 -29.85
CA ARG A 1012 -59.76 -1.76 -31.16
C ARG A 1012 -61.07 -1.61 -31.95
N ARG A 1013 -62.09 -2.45 -31.66
CA ARG A 1013 -63.45 -2.35 -32.23
C ARG A 1013 -64.37 -1.35 -31.53
N GLN A 1014 -64.09 -0.95 -30.28
CA GLN A 1014 -64.92 0.01 -29.53
C GLN A 1014 -64.46 1.47 -29.66
N GLN A 1015 -63.28 1.71 -30.24
CA GLN A 1015 -62.67 3.03 -30.38
C GLN A 1015 -62.62 3.46 -31.85
N GLY A 1016 -63.80 3.57 -32.47
CA GLY A 1016 -63.94 4.03 -33.85
C GLY A 1016 -65.36 4.47 -34.16
N GLY A 1017 -65.67 5.75 -33.96
CA GLY A 1017 -66.89 6.36 -34.48
C GLY A 1017 -67.36 7.65 -33.78
N SER A 1018 -67.21 8.77 -34.49
CA SER A 1018 -67.97 10.04 -34.43
C SER A 1018 -67.69 10.98 -33.24
N ASP A 1019 -66.89 12.04 -33.41
CA ASP A 1019 -67.12 13.36 -34.08
C ASP A 1019 -67.98 14.36 -33.30
N ASP A 1020 -67.30 15.46 -32.94
CA ASP A 1020 -67.67 16.88 -32.94
C ASP A 1020 -69.01 17.36 -32.33
N GLU A 1021 -68.91 18.21 -31.29
CA GLU A 1021 -69.23 19.65 -31.38
C GLU A 1021 -69.22 20.36 -30.01
N ASP A 1022 -68.45 21.45 -29.96
CA ASP A 1022 -68.82 22.77 -29.43
C ASP A 1022 -68.95 23.04 -27.90
N GLY A 1023 -68.58 24.28 -27.54
CA GLY A 1023 -69.14 24.98 -26.37
C GLY A 1023 -68.27 25.07 -25.12
N GLY A 1024 -67.42 26.10 -25.04
CA GLY A 1024 -66.69 26.45 -23.81
C GLY A 1024 -67.56 27.00 -22.68
N SER A 1025 -67.04 26.98 -21.45
CA SER A 1025 -66.97 28.17 -20.57
C SER A 1025 -66.36 27.87 -19.19
N LYS A 1026 -65.61 28.87 -18.74
CA LYS A 1026 -64.89 29.02 -17.47
C LYS A 1026 -65.72 28.70 -16.22
N LYS A 1027 -65.07 28.15 -15.18
CA LYS A 1027 -65.18 28.69 -13.82
C LYS A 1027 -63.94 28.42 -12.96
N LYS A 1028 -63.46 29.53 -12.37
CA LYS A 1028 -62.32 29.71 -11.48
C LYS A 1028 -62.35 28.79 -10.25
N ARG A 1029 -61.18 28.32 -9.83
CA ARG A 1029 -60.87 28.05 -8.42
C ARG A 1029 -59.69 28.93 -7.98
N ARG A 1030 -59.90 29.49 -6.80
CA ARG A 1030 -58.90 29.95 -5.85
C ARG A 1030 -57.94 28.82 -5.49
#